data_AF-M5RBL7-F1
#
_entry.id   AF-M5RBL7-F1
#
_cell.length_a   1.000
_cell.length_b   1.000
_cell.length_c   1.000
_cell.angle_alpha   90.00
_cell.angle_beta   90.00
_cell.angle_gamma   90.00
#
_symmetry.space_group_name_H-M   'P 1'
#
loop_
_entity.id
_entity.type
_entity.pdbx_description
1 polymer ?
#
loop_
_entity_poly.entity_id
_entity_poly.type
_entity_poly.pdbx_seq_one_letter_code
_entity_poly.pdbx_strand_id
1 'polypeptide(L)'
;MGFASGVSVSHFREEDFELGQTFLHLQDATVQITRALIGGGASISYGGGFKIGRATSMSPLLGELIEAYNETAINPAQRLRMFQSANAKLEDIPETVRCHLRHLGKSSDLADARIFNDEELAQLPFGMVYSEMRAVMTAETDARVAIGGQLFPKDADDSSGYGGRFPGIAEEVFRALEAKQPFYLCGGFGGLTRRLAGLMQFSDQVDGFWDERTYGGNRRFTALVWDFDHHPKRSRLQLPPTLLALATSIEKFAAKLGDDDDRWRNFNGLSRQQNEVLWNATDPILLSSLISEGLMRWRSRGIAREGKLRVEAIHGNVTSVTQADVLALPVFDDVDPQGAGAAIDRVTGGMVQQAQSQPGRLIGVRSDQLDVDYLCAVSLGKVSEKVSERDEKMIVVREAITNAAKQIMLTCRSEGFHSLAIVTFGGSTLNRYADAVKAMLKGFQSRPDGLVIKWVEADEDRFGQLLEELRGRKDIDVTTVLKPTQAEPPTSYPWFNLTIKYENGKLDITALPQHSTGTVWTNRVEVDAQTLDDLTAGVGVRNKQTPSAAELKQRGLTLTRLLFGTNVDDFWNHCQNCPIAITLDAAASKIPFEMMRFDNGKIADDAPAIRGGIHRWLAVGGGRMSNSFGRPRLSRKLRVGLVIDPTNNLDGARREGQAIKRTLKAMGSEIQWMSLGDEDQPATRDRVIDMLRQVDVLHYCGHAFFDENDPTQSGLLLAANERLTGQDLSAVTPIPRVIIFNACEAGRVRGESVSPQYESYSLAEMVLRSGVEAFIGTLWEVGDAAAADFAMGVYGGLTGGLTLRDAVTQSRKQLAENHQNDWANYILYGDGRFRLA
;
A
#
# COMPACT_ATOMS: atom_id res chain seq x y z
N MET A 1 -13.95 15.98 16.67
CA MET A 1 -14.94 15.51 15.67
C MET A 1 -14.18 14.94 14.48
N GLY A 2 -14.67 13.85 13.86
CA GLY A 2 -14.08 13.28 12.65
C GLY A 2 -14.26 14.18 11.43
N PHE A 3 -13.56 13.87 10.33
CA PHE A 3 -13.65 14.60 9.05
C PHE A 3 -15.09 14.71 8.56
N ALA A 4 -15.50 15.87 8.05
CA ALA A 4 -16.82 16.06 7.43
C ALA A 4 -16.68 16.55 5.98
N SER A 5 -17.16 15.76 5.03
CA SER A 5 -17.18 16.13 3.62
C SER A 5 -18.61 16.47 3.18
N GLY A 6 -18.78 17.65 2.62
CA GLY A 6 -20.00 18.03 1.94
C GLY A 6 -20.09 17.38 0.57
N VAL A 7 -21.17 16.66 0.27
CA VAL A 7 -21.45 16.14 -1.07
C VAL A 7 -22.55 16.97 -1.69
N SER A 8 -22.25 17.61 -2.83
CA SER A 8 -23.11 18.53 -3.54
C SER A 8 -23.52 17.90 -4.86
N VAL A 9 -24.74 17.39 -4.91
CA VAL A 9 -25.29 16.72 -6.08
C VAL A 9 -26.76 17.08 -6.27
N SER A 10 -27.16 17.34 -7.51
CA SER A 10 -28.57 17.49 -7.86
C SER A 10 -28.85 16.99 -9.27
N HIS A 11 -30.05 16.45 -9.46
CA HIS A 11 -30.55 16.04 -10.77
C HIS A 11 -30.75 17.27 -11.67
N PHE A 12 -30.43 17.10 -12.95
CA PHE A 12 -30.58 18.09 -14.02
C PHE A 12 -31.05 17.37 -15.30
N ARG A 13 -31.39 18.12 -16.35
CA ARG A 13 -32.03 17.56 -17.55
C ARG A 13 -31.08 16.63 -18.29
N GLU A 14 -31.63 15.58 -18.92
CA GLU A 14 -30.81 14.58 -19.63
C GLU A 14 -29.99 15.18 -20.79
N GLU A 15 -30.48 16.25 -21.40
CA GLU A 15 -29.81 16.99 -22.48
C GLU A 15 -28.52 17.70 -22.04
N ASP A 16 -28.33 17.94 -20.74
CA ASP A 16 -27.16 18.67 -20.21
C ASP A 16 -26.01 17.72 -19.77
N PHE A 17 -26.11 16.41 -20.03
CA PHE A 17 -25.02 15.45 -19.84
C PHE A 17 -24.03 15.51 -21.01
N GLU A 18 -22.74 15.33 -20.74
CA GLU A 18 -21.66 15.55 -21.74
C GLU A 18 -21.50 14.41 -22.75
N LEU A 19 -21.66 13.15 -22.33
CA LEU A 19 -21.29 11.97 -23.13
C LEU A 19 -22.40 10.90 -23.17
N GLY A 20 -23.64 11.32 -23.45
CA GLY A 20 -24.80 10.41 -23.53
C GLY A 20 -25.09 9.70 -22.20
N GLN A 21 -24.60 10.26 -21.09
CA GLN A 21 -24.84 9.70 -19.76
C GLN A 21 -26.27 9.99 -19.33
N THR A 22 -26.67 9.32 -18.26
CA THR A 22 -27.99 9.44 -17.65
C THR A 22 -27.86 9.68 -16.16
N PHE A 23 -28.98 9.96 -15.51
CA PHE A 23 -29.01 10.13 -14.06
C PHE A 23 -28.51 8.90 -13.29
N LEU A 24 -28.65 7.68 -13.83
CA LEU A 24 -28.13 6.47 -13.21
C LEU A 24 -26.60 6.49 -13.08
N HIS A 25 -25.89 7.02 -14.09
CA HIS A 25 -24.44 7.15 -14.05
C HIS A 25 -24.01 8.18 -12.98
N LEU A 26 -24.76 9.27 -12.84
CA LEU A 26 -24.54 10.26 -11.79
C LEU A 26 -24.76 9.66 -10.38
N GLN A 27 -25.79 8.82 -10.22
CA GLN A 27 -26.05 8.10 -8.97
C GLN A 27 -24.92 7.14 -8.63
N ASP A 28 -24.48 6.31 -9.59
CA ASP A 28 -23.40 5.35 -9.38
C ASP A 28 -22.08 6.03 -8.97
N ALA A 29 -21.73 7.12 -9.67
CA ALA A 29 -20.57 7.93 -9.30
C ALA A 29 -20.68 8.53 -7.90
N THR A 30 -21.86 9.06 -7.55
CA THR A 30 -22.11 9.61 -6.21
C THR A 30 -21.99 8.53 -5.14
N VAL A 31 -22.52 7.33 -5.38
CA VAL A 31 -22.42 6.19 -4.46
C VAL A 31 -20.96 5.80 -4.26
N GLN A 32 -20.19 5.65 -5.34
CA GLN A 32 -18.78 5.26 -5.26
C GLN A 32 -17.93 6.29 -4.52
N ILE A 33 -18.10 7.59 -4.82
CA ILE A 33 -17.42 8.67 -4.12
C ILE A 33 -17.78 8.65 -2.63
N THR A 34 -19.07 8.52 -2.31
CA THR A 34 -19.55 8.46 -0.93
C THR A 34 -18.98 7.26 -0.18
N ARG A 35 -18.92 6.08 -0.81
CA ARG A 35 -18.30 4.85 -0.27
C ARG A 35 -16.83 5.06 0.05
N ALA A 36 -16.07 5.65 -0.87
CA ALA A 36 -14.65 5.92 -0.67
C ALA A 36 -14.41 6.88 0.50
N LEU A 37 -15.20 7.97 0.58
CA LEU A 37 -15.12 8.94 1.67
C LEU A 37 -15.44 8.30 3.03
N ILE A 38 -16.50 7.50 3.11
CA ILE A 38 -16.88 6.77 4.34
C ILE A 38 -15.82 5.73 4.72
N GLY A 39 -15.29 5.00 3.73
CA GLY A 39 -14.20 4.04 3.92
C GLY A 39 -12.94 4.70 4.50
N GLY A 40 -12.66 5.95 4.11
CA GLY A 40 -11.62 6.80 4.67
C GLY A 40 -11.96 7.43 6.03
N GLY A 41 -13.10 7.10 6.63
CA GLY A 41 -13.53 7.61 7.94
C GLY A 41 -14.24 8.97 7.93
N ALA A 42 -14.63 9.47 6.74
CA ALA A 42 -15.38 10.73 6.64
C ALA A 42 -16.85 10.56 7.11
N SER A 43 -17.38 11.63 7.70
CA SER A 43 -18.82 11.87 7.76
C SER A 43 -19.25 12.65 6.53
N ILE A 44 -20.46 12.37 6.05
CA ILE A 44 -21.03 12.92 4.83
C ILE A 44 -22.11 13.93 5.21
N SER A 45 -21.98 15.15 4.72
CA SER A 45 -22.98 16.20 4.89
C SER A 45 -23.70 16.43 3.55
N TYR A 46 -25.02 16.34 3.55
CA TYR A 46 -25.84 16.51 2.36
C TYR A 46 -27.05 17.41 2.62
N GLY A 47 -27.29 18.37 1.72
CA GLY A 47 -28.41 19.32 1.78
C GLY A 47 -29.44 19.05 0.69
N GLY A 48 -30.40 18.16 0.95
CA GLY A 48 -31.46 17.83 0.00
C GLY A 48 -32.71 17.29 0.65
N GLY A 49 -33.88 17.61 0.08
CA GLY A 49 -35.17 17.17 0.61
C GLY A 49 -35.39 15.66 0.46
N PHE A 50 -36.10 15.06 1.40
CA PHE A 50 -36.57 13.68 1.27
C PHE A 50 -37.82 13.64 0.39
N LYS A 51 -37.69 13.12 -0.82
CA LYS A 51 -38.83 12.85 -1.70
C LYS A 51 -38.92 11.34 -1.90
N ILE A 52 -39.79 10.70 -1.13
CA ILE A 52 -40.06 9.26 -1.21
C ILE A 52 -40.76 8.96 -2.55
N GLY A 53 -40.42 7.85 -3.21
CA GLY A 53 -41.09 7.38 -4.43
C GLY A 53 -40.68 8.05 -5.74
N ARG A 54 -39.67 8.94 -5.73
CA ARG A 54 -39.00 9.40 -6.96
C ARG A 54 -37.69 8.65 -7.13
N ALA A 55 -37.58 7.84 -8.18
CA ALA A 55 -36.34 7.15 -8.56
C ALA A 55 -35.11 8.09 -8.69
N THR A 56 -35.36 9.40 -8.80
CA THR A 56 -34.34 10.44 -8.95
C THR A 56 -33.87 11.11 -7.64
N SER A 57 -34.29 10.63 -6.46
CA SER A 57 -33.97 11.26 -5.17
C SER A 57 -32.65 10.73 -4.58
N MET A 58 -31.71 11.62 -4.26
CA MET A 58 -30.40 11.22 -3.69
C MET A 58 -30.45 10.97 -2.17
N SER A 59 -31.39 11.61 -1.45
CA SER A 59 -31.48 11.50 0.01
C SER A 59 -31.73 10.06 0.51
N PRO A 60 -32.69 9.29 -0.05
CA PRO A 60 -32.90 7.90 0.35
C PRO A 60 -31.71 7.01 -0.01
N LEU A 61 -31.11 7.21 -1.19
CA LEU A 61 -29.95 6.44 -1.65
C LEU A 61 -28.75 6.58 -0.71
N LEU A 62 -28.44 7.80 -0.26
CA LEU A 62 -27.37 8.04 0.72
C LEU A 62 -27.69 7.44 2.09
N GLY A 63 -28.97 7.45 2.48
CA GLY A 63 -29.46 6.81 3.69
C GLY A 63 -29.25 5.30 3.69
N GLU A 64 -29.75 4.62 2.65
CA GLU A 64 -29.60 3.17 2.44
C GLU A 64 -28.12 2.76 2.37
N LEU A 65 -27.31 3.55 1.64
CA LEU A 65 -25.88 3.30 1.53
C LEU A 65 -25.19 3.32 2.91
N ILE A 66 -25.56 4.27 3.77
CA ILE A 66 -24.94 4.42 5.08
C ILE A 66 -25.46 3.36 6.05
N GLU A 67 -26.72 2.94 5.93
CA GLU A 67 -27.28 1.83 6.69
C GLU A 67 -26.52 0.51 6.40
N ALA A 68 -26.26 0.20 5.13
CA ALA A 68 -25.47 -0.97 4.75
C ALA A 68 -24.04 -0.95 5.33
N TYR A 69 -23.43 0.23 5.50
CA TYR A 69 -22.12 0.37 6.17
C TYR A 69 -22.24 0.27 7.70
N ASN A 70 -23.33 0.78 8.27
CA ASN A 70 -23.59 0.79 9.70
C ASN A 70 -23.81 -0.62 10.27
N GLU A 71 -24.31 -1.58 9.49
CA GLU A 71 -24.44 -2.99 9.90
C GLU A 71 -23.10 -3.64 10.28
N THR A 72 -21.98 -3.08 9.80
CA THR A 72 -20.61 -3.53 10.11
C THR A 72 -19.88 -2.64 11.14
N ALA A 73 -20.53 -1.59 11.65
CA ALA A 73 -19.91 -0.57 12.50
C ALA A 73 -20.44 -0.62 13.95
N ILE A 74 -19.52 -0.57 14.93
CA ILE A 74 -19.82 -0.64 16.38
C ILE A 74 -20.68 0.55 16.88
N ASN A 75 -20.76 1.66 16.12
CA ASN A 75 -21.58 2.83 16.49
C ASN A 75 -22.32 3.44 15.28
N PRO A 76 -23.55 2.98 14.97
CA PRO A 76 -24.21 3.16 13.67
C PRO A 76 -24.91 4.52 13.42
N ALA A 77 -24.55 5.63 14.10
CA ALA A 77 -25.39 6.84 14.10
C ALA A 77 -24.74 8.20 13.74
N GLN A 78 -23.49 8.28 13.26
CA GLN A 78 -22.83 9.61 13.11
C GLN A 78 -22.18 9.90 11.75
N ARG A 79 -22.35 9.03 10.75
CA ARG A 79 -21.67 9.18 9.44
C ARG A 79 -22.47 9.92 8.38
N LEU A 80 -23.79 10.04 8.49
CA LEU A 80 -24.62 10.88 7.61
C LEU A 80 -25.18 12.07 8.38
N ARG A 81 -24.94 13.29 7.90
CA ARG A 81 -25.56 14.53 8.37
C ARG A 81 -26.47 15.07 7.28
N MET A 82 -27.76 15.11 7.54
CA MET A 82 -28.74 15.60 6.58
C MET A 82 -29.23 16.97 6.98
N PHE A 83 -28.87 17.98 6.20
CA PHE A 83 -29.26 19.35 6.43
C PHE A 83 -30.63 19.61 5.82
N GLN A 84 -31.54 20.14 6.64
CA GLN A 84 -32.88 20.52 6.24
C GLN A 84 -33.15 21.98 6.58
N SER A 85 -33.78 22.69 5.63
CA SER A 85 -34.23 24.06 5.84
C SER A 85 -35.27 24.13 6.96
N ALA A 86 -35.42 25.29 7.62
CA ALA A 86 -36.40 25.47 8.69
C ALA A 86 -37.86 25.17 8.27
N ASN A 87 -38.16 25.29 6.96
CA ASN A 87 -39.48 25.06 6.38
C ASN A 87 -39.70 23.62 5.89
N ALA A 88 -38.72 22.73 6.09
CA ALA A 88 -38.83 21.35 5.62
C ALA A 88 -39.77 20.54 6.53
N LYS A 89 -40.70 19.80 5.91
CA LYS A 89 -41.54 18.85 6.63
C LYS A 89 -40.75 17.58 6.90
N LEU A 90 -40.65 17.18 8.16
CA LEU A 90 -39.85 16.02 8.59
C LEU A 90 -40.60 14.69 8.53
N GLU A 91 -41.91 14.75 8.35
CA GLU A 91 -42.81 13.61 8.15
C GLU A 91 -42.49 12.83 6.84
N ASP A 92 -41.73 13.44 5.92
CA ASP A 92 -41.28 12.82 4.67
C ASP A 92 -39.99 11.98 4.82
N ILE A 93 -39.41 11.88 6.02
CA ILE A 93 -38.20 11.09 6.29
C ILE A 93 -38.63 9.68 6.71
N PRO A 94 -38.31 8.62 5.92
CA PRO A 94 -38.63 7.25 6.33
C PRO A 94 -37.97 6.91 7.67
N GLU A 95 -38.69 6.24 8.57
CA GLU A 95 -38.16 5.77 9.86
C GLU A 95 -36.92 4.86 9.69
N THR A 96 -36.78 4.24 8.52
CA THR A 96 -35.66 3.36 8.17
C THR A 96 -34.35 4.11 7.92
N VAL A 97 -34.38 5.41 7.55
CA VAL A 97 -33.16 6.15 7.22
C VAL A 97 -32.44 6.63 8.49
N ARG A 98 -31.39 5.90 8.90
CA ARG A 98 -30.53 6.28 10.02
C ARG A 98 -29.57 7.43 9.63
N CYS A 99 -29.90 8.66 10.03
CA CYS A 99 -29.06 9.83 9.81
C CYS A 99 -29.09 10.81 10.99
N HIS A 100 -28.05 11.64 11.12
CA HIS A 100 -28.04 12.78 12.01
C HIS A 100 -28.73 13.97 11.31
N LEU A 101 -29.97 14.23 11.69
CA LEU A 101 -30.75 15.32 11.12
C LEU A 101 -30.29 16.67 11.66
N ARG A 102 -29.84 17.56 10.77
CA ARG A 102 -29.46 18.95 11.04
C ARG A 102 -30.54 19.89 10.51
N HIS A 103 -31.60 20.08 11.28
CA HIS A 103 -32.74 20.91 10.90
C HIS A 103 -32.61 22.32 11.50
N LEU A 104 -32.56 23.35 10.64
CA LEU A 104 -32.29 24.73 11.08
C LEU A 104 -33.20 25.25 12.19
N GLY A 105 -34.48 24.84 12.23
CA GLY A 105 -35.44 25.29 13.26
C GLY A 105 -35.71 24.28 14.38
N LYS A 106 -35.01 23.13 14.44
CA LYS A 106 -35.28 22.08 15.45
C LYS A 106 -34.02 21.53 16.14
N SER A 107 -32.87 21.60 15.49
CA SER A 107 -31.59 21.17 16.07
C SER A 107 -31.03 22.29 16.95
N SER A 108 -31.09 22.11 18.28
CA SER A 108 -30.66 23.13 19.25
C SER A 108 -29.14 23.39 19.23
N ASP A 109 -28.36 22.38 18.87
CA ASP A 109 -26.90 22.43 18.73
C ASP A 109 -26.42 23.22 17.50
N LEU A 110 -27.32 23.62 16.61
CA LEU A 110 -27.02 24.53 15.49
C LEU A 110 -27.16 26.01 15.86
N ALA A 111 -27.65 26.35 17.05
CA ALA A 111 -27.97 27.72 17.41
C ALA A 111 -26.80 28.70 17.18
N ASP A 112 -25.58 28.28 17.56
CA ASP A 112 -24.36 29.10 17.44
C ASP A 112 -23.81 29.19 16.01
N ALA A 113 -24.18 28.24 15.14
CA ALA A 113 -23.75 28.23 13.74
C ALA A 113 -24.67 29.04 12.82
N ARG A 114 -25.88 29.38 13.28
CA ARG A 114 -26.86 30.16 12.51
C ARG A 114 -26.52 31.64 12.50
N ILE A 115 -26.72 32.27 11.35
CA ILE A 115 -26.72 33.72 11.15
C ILE A 115 -28.01 34.31 11.72
N PHE A 116 -29.15 33.61 11.59
CA PHE A 116 -30.48 34.08 11.99
C PHE A 116 -31.08 33.25 13.14
N ASN A 117 -31.78 33.92 14.06
CA ASN A 117 -32.53 33.23 15.11
C ASN A 117 -33.86 32.65 14.59
N ASP A 118 -34.58 31.90 15.44
CA ASP A 118 -35.81 31.20 15.06
C ASP A 118 -36.94 32.12 14.56
N GLU A 119 -37.15 33.27 15.21
CA GLU A 119 -38.16 34.26 14.79
C GLU A 119 -37.80 34.88 13.44
N GLU A 120 -36.50 35.17 13.25
CA GLU A 120 -36.01 35.72 11.99
C GLU A 120 -36.16 34.71 10.86
N LEU A 121 -35.80 33.44 11.07
CA LEU A 121 -35.90 32.38 10.07
C LEU A 121 -37.32 32.16 9.55
N ALA A 122 -38.31 32.24 10.44
CA ALA A 122 -39.73 32.09 10.08
C ALA A 122 -40.24 33.18 9.13
N GLN A 123 -39.59 34.35 9.10
CA GLN A 123 -39.98 35.50 8.28
C GLN A 123 -39.15 35.67 7.01
N LEU A 124 -38.07 34.88 6.84
CA LEU A 124 -37.19 35.01 5.68
C LEU A 124 -37.83 34.45 4.41
N PRO A 125 -37.59 35.08 3.25
CA PRO A 125 -37.92 34.49 1.96
C PRO A 125 -37.30 33.10 1.80
N PHE A 126 -38.00 32.19 1.12
CA PHE A 126 -37.59 30.79 0.95
C PHE A 126 -36.13 30.66 0.49
N GLY A 127 -35.71 31.42 -0.53
CA GLY A 127 -34.33 31.39 -1.03
C GLY A 127 -33.28 31.72 0.04
N MET A 128 -33.58 32.67 0.94
CA MET A 128 -32.66 33.06 2.02
C MET A 128 -32.51 31.95 3.06
N VAL A 129 -33.58 31.20 3.36
CA VAL A 129 -33.54 30.06 4.28
C VAL A 129 -32.63 28.93 3.74
N TYR A 130 -32.63 28.66 2.43
CA TYR A 130 -31.67 27.70 1.86
C TYR A 130 -30.24 28.24 1.85
N SER A 131 -30.07 29.54 1.67
CA SER A 131 -28.75 30.17 1.71
C SER A 131 -28.15 30.07 3.12
N GLU A 132 -28.98 30.28 4.15
CA GLU A 132 -28.63 30.03 5.54
C GLU A 132 -28.22 28.56 5.76
N MET A 133 -29.03 27.62 5.30
CA MET A 133 -28.76 26.19 5.46
C MET A 133 -27.41 25.81 4.85
N ARG A 134 -27.06 26.37 3.69
CA ARG A 134 -25.75 26.17 3.05
C ARG A 134 -24.61 26.82 3.82
N ALA A 135 -24.84 27.98 4.44
CA ALA A 135 -23.86 28.63 5.32
C ALA A 135 -23.54 27.75 6.53
N VAL A 136 -24.58 27.29 7.23
CA VAL A 136 -24.46 26.37 8.38
C VAL A 136 -23.81 25.05 7.97
N MET A 137 -24.24 24.47 6.84
CA MET A 137 -23.63 23.25 6.31
C MET A 137 -22.15 23.44 6.00
N THR A 138 -21.76 24.61 5.46
CA THR A 138 -20.36 24.91 5.17
C THR A 138 -19.53 25.04 6.45
N ALA A 139 -20.08 25.64 7.50
CA ALA A 139 -19.41 25.75 8.80
C ALA A 139 -19.13 24.38 9.46
N GLU A 140 -19.88 23.34 9.08
CA GLU A 140 -19.72 21.99 9.64
C GLU A 140 -19.05 20.98 8.72
N THR A 141 -18.58 21.42 7.56
CA THR A 141 -17.81 20.62 6.62
C THR A 141 -16.39 21.12 6.54
N ASP A 142 -15.45 20.20 6.35
CA ASP A 142 -14.04 20.48 6.13
C ASP A 142 -13.69 20.59 4.64
N ALA A 143 -14.49 19.96 3.77
CA ALA A 143 -14.27 19.91 2.31
C ALA A 143 -15.59 19.78 1.55
N ARG A 144 -15.54 20.02 0.23
CA ARG A 144 -16.70 19.97 -0.67
C ARG A 144 -16.43 19.13 -1.92
N VAL A 145 -17.29 18.18 -2.23
CA VAL A 145 -17.29 17.45 -3.51
C VAL A 145 -18.55 17.83 -4.28
N ALA A 146 -18.40 18.34 -5.49
CA ALA A 146 -19.50 18.73 -6.36
C ALA A 146 -19.56 17.82 -7.59
N ILE A 147 -20.77 17.38 -7.95
CA ILE A 147 -21.03 16.56 -9.14
C ILE A 147 -22.43 16.87 -9.72
N GLY A 148 -22.51 17.09 -11.03
CA GLY A 148 -23.74 17.45 -11.73
C GLY A 148 -24.23 18.88 -11.44
N GLY A 149 -25.54 19.08 -11.37
CA GLY A 149 -26.14 20.35 -10.94
C GLY A 149 -27.05 21.04 -11.95
N GLN A 150 -28.09 21.67 -11.43
CA GLN A 150 -29.07 22.42 -12.22
C GLN A 150 -28.49 23.71 -12.79
N LEU A 151 -28.63 23.91 -14.11
CA LEU A 151 -28.10 25.07 -14.83
C LEU A 151 -29.01 26.29 -14.75
N PHE A 152 -30.32 26.11 -14.96
CA PHE A 152 -31.26 27.22 -15.14
C PHE A 152 -32.20 27.42 -13.94
N PRO A 153 -32.67 28.66 -13.69
CA PRO A 153 -33.66 28.91 -12.65
C PRO A 153 -35.00 28.27 -13.00
N LYS A 154 -35.77 27.83 -12.00
CA LYS A 154 -37.11 27.28 -12.22
C LYS A 154 -38.00 28.27 -12.97
N ASP A 155 -38.74 27.76 -13.94
CA ASP A 155 -39.78 28.52 -14.63
C ASP A 155 -41.16 28.24 -13.99
N ALA A 156 -42.20 28.92 -14.48
CA ALA A 156 -43.59 28.63 -14.15
C ALA A 156 -44.04 27.29 -14.76
N ASP A 157 -43.60 27.02 -16.00
CA ASP A 157 -44.03 25.86 -16.79
C ASP A 157 -43.09 24.64 -16.63
N ASP A 158 -41.86 24.87 -16.16
CA ASP A 158 -40.88 23.81 -15.91
C ASP A 158 -40.33 23.88 -14.47
N SER A 159 -40.58 22.80 -13.73
CA SER A 159 -40.10 22.64 -12.36
C SER A 159 -38.64 22.15 -12.27
N SER A 160 -38.02 21.79 -13.39
CA SER A 160 -36.61 21.43 -13.51
C SER A 160 -35.77 22.71 -13.54
N GLY A 161 -34.98 22.91 -12.48
CA GLY A 161 -34.20 24.14 -12.28
C GLY A 161 -34.00 24.46 -10.81
N TYR A 162 -33.10 25.40 -10.54
CA TYR A 162 -32.81 25.83 -9.17
C TYR A 162 -33.80 26.89 -8.68
N GLY A 163 -34.12 26.86 -7.39
CA GLY A 163 -35.11 27.75 -6.76
C GLY A 163 -34.53 28.76 -5.77
N GLY A 164 -33.21 29.00 -5.81
CA GLY A 164 -32.51 29.98 -4.95
C GLY A 164 -32.02 31.19 -5.75
N ARG A 165 -31.40 32.16 -5.06
CA ARG A 165 -30.79 33.35 -5.68
C ARG A 165 -29.68 32.99 -6.68
N PHE A 166 -28.93 31.94 -6.34
CA PHE A 166 -27.92 31.32 -7.17
C PHE A 166 -28.20 29.82 -7.32
N PRO A 167 -27.64 29.18 -8.36
CA PRO A 167 -27.60 27.73 -8.42
C PRO A 167 -26.95 27.14 -7.17
N GLY A 168 -27.55 26.10 -6.59
CA GLY A 168 -27.18 25.63 -5.24
C GLY A 168 -25.71 25.19 -5.12
N ILE A 169 -25.22 24.41 -6.08
CA ILE A 169 -23.82 23.94 -6.08
C ILE A 169 -22.85 25.12 -6.27
N ALA A 170 -23.20 26.13 -7.09
CA ALA A 170 -22.36 27.32 -7.27
C ALA A 170 -22.25 28.13 -5.98
N GLU A 171 -23.35 28.26 -5.23
CA GLU A 171 -23.32 28.88 -3.90
C GLU A 171 -22.48 28.07 -2.91
N GLU A 172 -22.61 26.75 -2.90
CA GLU A 172 -21.83 25.87 -2.00
C GLU A 172 -20.33 25.89 -2.31
N VAL A 173 -19.94 25.95 -3.59
CA VAL A 173 -18.54 26.12 -4.01
C VAL A 173 -18.03 27.51 -3.63
N PHE A 174 -18.82 28.57 -3.87
CA PHE A 174 -18.46 29.92 -3.44
C PHE A 174 -18.26 30.00 -1.92
N ARG A 175 -19.15 29.39 -1.12
CA ARG A 175 -19.02 29.36 0.34
C ARG A 175 -17.81 28.54 0.79
N ALA A 176 -17.53 27.41 0.16
CA ALA A 176 -16.32 26.64 0.43
C ALA A 176 -15.06 27.46 0.15
N LEU A 177 -15.05 28.22 -0.96
CA LEU A 177 -13.97 29.12 -1.33
C LEU A 177 -13.73 30.23 -0.29
N GLU A 178 -14.79 30.92 0.14
CA GLU A 178 -14.71 31.94 1.19
C GLU A 178 -14.25 31.36 2.54
N ALA A 179 -14.69 30.14 2.85
CA ALA A 179 -14.27 29.38 4.03
C ALA A 179 -12.86 28.77 3.90
N LYS A 180 -12.18 28.95 2.76
CA LYS A 180 -10.86 28.35 2.44
C LYS A 180 -10.84 26.82 2.56
N GLN A 181 -11.98 26.20 2.29
CA GLN A 181 -12.12 24.74 2.24
C GLN A 181 -11.71 24.22 0.85
N PRO A 182 -11.04 23.06 0.77
CA PRO A 182 -10.76 22.40 -0.49
C PRO A 182 -12.08 21.96 -1.11
N PHE A 183 -12.18 22.14 -2.42
CA PHE A 183 -13.29 21.59 -3.18
C PHE A 183 -12.82 20.82 -4.41
N TYR A 184 -13.66 19.86 -4.82
CA TYR A 184 -13.42 18.91 -5.90
C TYR A 184 -14.61 18.96 -6.85
N LEU A 185 -14.36 19.32 -8.11
CA LEU A 185 -15.40 19.47 -9.14
C LEU A 185 -15.37 18.26 -10.08
N CYS A 186 -16.34 17.37 -10.01
CA CYS A 186 -16.47 16.23 -10.92
C CYS A 186 -17.24 16.66 -12.18
N GLY A 187 -16.52 17.31 -13.11
CA GLY A 187 -17.12 18.00 -14.25
C GLY A 187 -17.54 17.10 -15.43
N GLY A 188 -17.02 15.88 -15.53
CA GLY A 188 -17.23 15.02 -16.71
C GLY A 188 -18.68 14.57 -16.95
N PHE A 189 -19.55 14.72 -15.95
CA PHE A 189 -20.98 14.43 -16.06
C PHE A 189 -21.80 15.60 -16.63
N GLY A 190 -21.22 16.78 -16.84
CA GLY A 190 -21.94 17.96 -17.32
C GLY A 190 -22.63 18.77 -16.21
N GLY A 191 -23.69 19.47 -16.59
CA GLY A 191 -24.44 20.37 -15.70
C GLY A 191 -23.61 21.53 -15.12
N LEU A 192 -24.06 22.06 -13.98
CA LEU A 192 -23.44 23.23 -13.35
C LEU A 192 -21.98 22.99 -12.89
N THR A 193 -21.64 21.78 -12.44
CA THR A 193 -20.28 21.44 -12.02
C THR A 193 -19.29 21.57 -13.17
N ARG A 194 -19.68 21.23 -14.40
CA ARG A 194 -18.87 21.46 -15.60
C ARG A 194 -18.58 22.94 -15.85
N ARG A 195 -19.62 23.79 -15.72
CA ARG A 195 -19.47 25.25 -15.87
C ARG A 195 -18.52 25.83 -14.81
N LEU A 196 -18.62 25.36 -13.56
CA LEU A 196 -17.68 25.73 -12.50
C LEU A 196 -16.25 25.24 -12.77
N ALA A 197 -16.10 24.03 -13.31
CA ALA A 197 -14.79 23.52 -13.73
C ALA A 197 -14.18 24.36 -14.86
N GLY A 198 -15.00 24.85 -15.80
CA GLY A 198 -14.57 25.79 -16.84
C GLY A 198 -13.99 27.09 -16.27
N LEU A 199 -14.64 27.68 -15.26
CA LEU A 199 -14.12 28.86 -14.54
C LEU A 199 -12.78 28.58 -13.83
N MET A 200 -12.56 27.34 -13.38
CA MET A 200 -11.31 26.92 -12.73
C MET A 200 -10.21 26.61 -13.74
N GLN A 201 -10.56 26.28 -14.99
CA GLN A 201 -9.63 25.83 -16.02
C GLN A 201 -8.98 26.98 -16.80
N PHE A 202 -9.76 27.99 -17.18
CA PHE A 202 -9.29 29.09 -18.00
C PHE A 202 -9.73 30.43 -17.40
N SER A 203 -8.78 31.37 -17.31
CA SER A 203 -9.10 32.79 -17.07
C SER A 203 -9.79 33.35 -18.32
N ASP A 204 -11.00 33.89 -18.18
CA ASP A 204 -11.91 34.42 -19.23
C ASP A 204 -13.00 33.46 -19.73
N GLN A 205 -13.61 32.67 -18.84
CA GLN A 205 -14.77 31.80 -19.15
C GLN A 205 -16.11 32.31 -18.58
N VAL A 206 -16.13 33.54 -18.07
CA VAL A 206 -17.37 34.18 -17.62
C VAL A 206 -18.17 34.65 -18.84
N ASP A 207 -19.06 33.78 -19.32
CA ASP A 207 -19.97 34.04 -20.44
C ASP A 207 -21.37 34.53 -19.98
N GLY A 208 -22.30 34.70 -20.94
CA GLY A 208 -23.66 35.18 -20.68
C GLY A 208 -24.51 34.29 -19.76
N PHE A 209 -24.13 33.03 -19.51
CA PHE A 209 -24.83 32.17 -18.55
C PHE A 209 -24.75 32.72 -17.13
N TRP A 210 -23.61 33.31 -16.76
CA TRP A 210 -23.37 33.87 -15.43
C TRP A 210 -24.01 35.25 -15.25
N ASP A 211 -24.54 35.85 -16.32
CA ASP A 211 -25.29 37.10 -16.26
C ASP A 211 -26.77 36.83 -16.02
N GLU A 212 -27.25 37.17 -14.84
CA GLU A 212 -28.65 37.01 -14.46
C GLU A 212 -29.64 37.81 -15.33
N ARG A 213 -29.17 38.84 -16.05
CA ARG A 213 -29.98 39.58 -17.03
C ARG A 213 -30.42 38.70 -18.20
N THR A 214 -29.67 37.65 -18.52
CA THR A 214 -30.03 36.63 -19.52
C THR A 214 -31.36 35.93 -19.17
N TYR A 215 -31.73 35.90 -17.89
CA TYR A 215 -32.95 35.28 -17.39
C TYR A 215 -34.09 36.28 -17.09
N GLY A 216 -33.96 37.55 -17.52
CA GLY A 216 -34.96 38.60 -17.22
C GLY A 216 -36.37 38.34 -17.76
N GLY A 217 -36.52 37.43 -18.74
CA GLY A 217 -37.83 36.97 -19.21
C GLY A 217 -38.57 36.05 -18.22
N ASN A 218 -37.85 35.40 -17.30
CA ASN A 218 -38.44 34.53 -16.29
C ASN A 218 -38.95 35.39 -15.13
N ARG A 219 -40.27 35.63 -15.12
CA ARG A 219 -40.94 36.46 -14.09
C ARG A 219 -40.78 35.89 -12.68
N ARG A 220 -40.79 34.57 -12.54
CA ARG A 220 -40.63 33.88 -11.25
C ARG A 220 -39.24 34.12 -10.68
N PHE A 221 -38.20 34.00 -11.50
CA PHE A 221 -36.83 34.27 -11.12
C PHE A 221 -36.62 35.76 -10.81
N THR A 222 -37.18 36.65 -11.63
CA THR A 222 -37.09 38.11 -11.41
C THR A 222 -37.72 38.53 -10.08
N ALA A 223 -38.88 37.98 -9.73
CA ALA A 223 -39.51 38.20 -8.44
C ALA A 223 -38.66 37.66 -7.28
N LEU A 224 -38.10 36.46 -7.43
CA LEU A 224 -37.19 35.88 -6.43
C LEU A 224 -35.96 36.77 -6.19
N VAL A 225 -35.32 37.26 -7.26
CA VAL A 225 -34.16 38.15 -7.17
C VAL A 225 -34.54 39.44 -6.45
N TRP A 226 -35.68 40.04 -6.80
CA TRP A 226 -36.18 41.25 -6.16
C TRP A 226 -36.38 41.04 -4.65
N ASP A 227 -37.15 40.01 -4.27
CA ASP A 227 -37.46 39.69 -2.87
C ASP A 227 -36.20 39.38 -2.05
N PHE A 228 -35.22 38.70 -2.66
CA PHE A 228 -33.98 38.32 -1.99
C PHE A 228 -33.03 39.51 -1.82
N ASP A 229 -32.80 40.30 -2.87
CA ASP A 229 -31.77 41.34 -2.85
C ASP A 229 -32.23 42.65 -2.19
N HIS A 230 -33.54 42.92 -2.14
CA HIS A 230 -34.09 44.08 -1.41
C HIS A 230 -34.41 43.78 0.06
N HIS A 231 -34.23 42.53 0.51
CA HIS A 231 -34.51 42.19 1.89
C HIS A 231 -33.51 42.86 2.85
N PRO A 232 -33.95 43.52 3.95
CA PRO A 232 -33.06 44.26 4.86
C PRO A 232 -31.93 43.42 5.46
N LYS A 233 -32.13 42.11 5.56
CA LYS A 233 -31.16 41.16 6.14
C LYS A 233 -30.21 40.51 5.12
N ARG A 234 -30.31 40.87 3.83
CA ARG A 234 -29.52 40.32 2.73
C ARG A 234 -28.01 40.39 2.95
N SER A 235 -27.52 41.47 3.55
CA SER A 235 -26.09 41.69 3.80
C SER A 235 -25.49 40.68 4.78
N ARG A 236 -26.28 40.16 5.74
CA ARG A 236 -25.83 39.18 6.74
C ARG A 236 -25.43 37.83 6.14
N LEU A 237 -25.98 37.46 4.98
CA LEU A 237 -25.67 36.20 4.29
C LEU A 237 -24.28 36.17 3.63
N GLN A 238 -23.60 37.32 3.53
CA GLN A 238 -22.26 37.49 2.95
C GLN A 238 -22.14 36.91 1.52
N LEU A 239 -23.22 37.01 0.75
CA LEU A 239 -23.29 36.54 -0.63
C LEU A 239 -22.92 37.66 -1.62
N PRO A 240 -22.28 37.34 -2.76
CA PRO A 240 -22.00 38.30 -3.85
C PRO A 240 -23.28 38.99 -4.32
N PRO A 241 -23.19 40.23 -4.85
CA PRO A 241 -24.38 40.98 -5.26
C PRO A 241 -25.11 40.37 -6.46
N THR A 242 -24.38 39.70 -7.36
CA THR A 242 -24.93 39.13 -8.60
C THR A 242 -24.31 37.76 -8.90
N LEU A 243 -24.95 36.98 -9.77
CA LEU A 243 -24.44 35.70 -10.27
C LEU A 243 -23.11 35.91 -11.01
N LEU A 244 -23.00 37.01 -11.74
CA LEU A 244 -21.79 37.41 -12.44
C LEU A 244 -20.64 37.67 -11.45
N ALA A 245 -20.92 38.36 -10.34
CA ALA A 245 -19.95 38.60 -9.29
C ALA A 245 -19.50 37.31 -8.59
N LEU A 246 -20.41 36.34 -8.40
CA LEU A 246 -20.08 35.02 -7.88
C LEU A 246 -19.12 34.27 -8.81
N ALA A 247 -19.43 34.20 -10.11
CA ALA A 247 -18.58 33.56 -11.12
C ALA A 247 -17.19 34.22 -11.20
N THR A 248 -17.17 35.55 -11.23
CA THR A 248 -15.94 36.36 -11.27
C THR A 248 -15.06 36.11 -10.04
N SER A 249 -15.64 35.89 -8.86
CA SER A 249 -14.87 35.57 -7.65
C SER A 249 -14.17 34.22 -7.75
N ILE A 250 -14.84 33.21 -8.31
CA ILE A 250 -14.28 31.86 -8.52
C ILE A 250 -13.18 31.91 -9.58
N GLU A 251 -13.42 32.58 -10.71
CA GLU A 251 -12.42 32.77 -11.76
C GLU A 251 -11.17 33.52 -11.25
N LYS A 252 -11.36 34.61 -10.50
CA LYS A 252 -10.23 35.35 -9.90
C LYS A 252 -9.43 34.50 -8.92
N PHE A 253 -10.07 33.55 -8.25
CA PHE A 253 -9.37 32.59 -7.40
C PHE A 253 -8.56 31.59 -8.23
N ALA A 254 -9.15 31.04 -9.30
CA ALA A 254 -8.45 30.15 -10.22
C ALA A 254 -7.22 30.85 -10.85
N ALA A 255 -7.36 32.10 -11.28
CA ALA A 255 -6.26 32.90 -11.82
C ALA A 255 -5.11 33.11 -10.82
N LYS A 256 -5.39 33.12 -9.50
CA LYS A 256 -4.34 33.16 -8.46
C LYS A 256 -3.59 31.84 -8.32
N LEU A 257 -4.24 30.71 -8.59
CA LEU A 257 -3.58 29.40 -8.60
C LEU A 257 -2.70 29.26 -9.84
N GLY A 258 -3.18 29.70 -11.01
CA GLY A 258 -2.44 29.59 -12.28
C GLY A 258 -2.10 28.14 -12.62
N ASP A 259 -0.98 27.91 -13.30
CA ASP A 259 -0.47 26.56 -13.62
C ASP A 259 0.56 26.05 -12.58
N ASP A 260 0.57 26.65 -11.39
CA ASP A 260 1.52 26.33 -10.31
C ASP A 260 1.03 25.12 -9.50
N ASP A 261 1.65 23.97 -9.75
CA ASP A 261 1.34 22.69 -9.11
C ASP A 261 1.39 22.74 -7.58
N ASP A 262 2.27 23.55 -7.00
CA ASP A 262 2.37 23.67 -5.54
C ASP A 262 1.18 24.44 -4.97
N ARG A 263 0.69 25.47 -5.66
CA ARG A 263 -0.53 26.19 -5.26
C ARG A 263 -1.76 25.30 -5.32
N TRP A 264 -1.88 24.46 -6.35
CA TRP A 264 -2.97 23.49 -6.46
C TRP A 264 -2.91 22.44 -5.35
N ARG A 265 -1.72 21.87 -5.12
CA ARG A 265 -1.53 20.91 -4.02
C ARG A 265 -1.77 21.53 -2.65
N ASN A 266 -1.49 22.83 -2.49
CA ASN A 266 -1.80 23.56 -1.26
C ASN A 266 -3.29 23.87 -1.11
N PHE A 267 -4.01 24.07 -2.21
CA PHE A 267 -5.43 24.35 -2.20
C PHE A 267 -6.27 23.10 -1.92
N ASN A 268 -6.07 22.00 -2.65
CA ASN A 268 -6.88 20.78 -2.52
C ASN A 268 -6.08 19.47 -2.60
N GLY A 269 -4.76 19.51 -2.41
CA GLY A 269 -3.91 18.32 -2.37
C GLY A 269 -3.62 17.67 -3.72
N LEU A 270 -4.24 18.13 -4.81
CA LEU A 270 -4.04 17.62 -6.16
C LEU A 270 -3.18 18.57 -6.99
N SER A 271 -2.46 18.03 -7.98
CA SER A 271 -1.78 18.84 -8.99
C SER A 271 -2.77 19.54 -9.93
N ARG A 272 -2.29 20.48 -10.75
CA ARG A 272 -3.09 21.12 -11.80
C ARG A 272 -3.66 20.05 -12.73
N GLN A 273 -2.81 19.15 -13.21
CA GLN A 273 -3.19 18.08 -14.14
C GLN A 273 -4.19 17.09 -13.52
N GLN A 274 -4.04 16.75 -12.24
CA GLN A 274 -4.99 15.88 -11.54
C GLN A 274 -6.38 16.53 -11.41
N ASN A 275 -6.44 17.85 -11.18
CA ASN A 275 -7.70 18.59 -11.22
C ASN A 275 -8.32 18.59 -12.62
N GLU A 276 -7.52 18.73 -13.68
CA GLU A 276 -8.03 18.64 -15.06
C GLU A 276 -8.61 17.26 -15.38
N VAL A 277 -7.99 16.19 -14.88
CA VAL A 277 -8.56 14.84 -14.98
C VAL A 277 -9.91 14.79 -14.27
N LEU A 278 -10.00 15.31 -13.05
CA LEU A 278 -11.26 15.34 -12.27
C LEU A 278 -12.40 16.08 -13.01
N TRP A 279 -12.06 17.15 -13.73
CA TRP A 279 -13.03 17.98 -14.46
C TRP A 279 -13.58 17.34 -15.73
N ASN A 280 -12.90 16.34 -16.27
CA ASN A 280 -13.26 15.70 -17.54
C ASN A 280 -13.61 14.21 -17.39
N ALA A 281 -13.17 13.56 -16.30
CA ALA A 281 -13.40 12.14 -16.08
C ALA A 281 -14.84 11.83 -15.67
N THR A 282 -15.30 10.65 -16.10
CA THR A 282 -16.61 10.08 -15.76
C THR A 282 -16.48 8.75 -15.06
N ASP A 283 -15.25 8.23 -14.88
CA ASP A 283 -14.96 6.98 -14.18
C ASP A 283 -15.10 7.20 -12.66
N PRO A 284 -16.09 6.57 -12.00
CA PRO A 284 -16.30 6.70 -10.57
C PRO A 284 -15.09 6.30 -9.72
N ILE A 285 -14.31 5.29 -10.15
CA ILE A 285 -13.14 4.80 -9.40
C ILE A 285 -12.06 5.87 -9.43
N LEU A 286 -11.69 6.35 -10.62
CA LEU A 286 -10.70 7.40 -10.79
C LEU A 286 -11.07 8.69 -10.02
N LEU A 287 -12.33 9.12 -10.12
CA LEU A 287 -12.83 10.29 -9.37
C LEU A 287 -12.65 10.08 -7.86
N SER A 288 -13.09 8.93 -7.33
CA SER A 288 -12.98 8.61 -5.91
C SER A 288 -11.53 8.52 -5.41
N SER A 289 -10.62 7.98 -6.23
CA SER A 289 -9.19 7.89 -5.92
C SER A 289 -8.55 9.28 -5.85
N LEU A 290 -8.79 10.14 -6.86
CA LEU A 290 -8.26 11.51 -6.88
C LEU A 290 -8.81 12.34 -5.71
N ILE A 291 -10.12 12.27 -5.43
CA ILE A 291 -10.70 12.97 -4.28
C ILE A 291 -10.06 12.51 -2.97
N SER A 292 -9.89 11.20 -2.79
CA SER A 292 -9.27 10.65 -1.58
C SER A 292 -7.81 11.08 -1.42
N GLU A 293 -7.03 11.02 -2.51
CA GLU A 293 -5.64 11.46 -2.55
C GLU A 293 -5.50 12.96 -2.22
N GLY A 294 -6.32 13.80 -2.84
CA GLY A 294 -6.36 15.24 -2.59
C GLY A 294 -6.70 15.56 -1.14
N LEU A 295 -7.72 14.89 -0.60
CA LEU A 295 -8.15 15.09 0.78
C LEU A 295 -7.09 14.67 1.79
N MET A 296 -6.47 13.51 1.59
CA MET A 296 -5.38 13.03 2.46
C MET A 296 -4.19 13.99 2.46
N ARG A 297 -3.79 14.48 1.29
CA ARG A 297 -2.69 15.45 1.14
C ARG A 297 -3.02 16.83 1.68
N TRP A 298 -4.24 17.31 1.47
CA TRP A 298 -4.66 18.61 2.00
C TRP A 298 -4.71 18.58 3.52
N ARG A 299 -5.24 17.49 4.11
CA ARG A 299 -5.28 17.28 5.56
C ARG A 299 -3.88 17.18 6.17
N SER A 300 -2.95 16.51 5.52
CA SER A 300 -1.57 16.43 6.02
C SER A 300 -0.88 17.80 6.02
N ARG A 301 -1.34 18.77 5.22
CA ARG A 301 -0.77 20.13 5.09
C ARG A 301 -1.44 21.22 5.92
N GLY A 302 -2.77 21.24 6.05
CA GLY A 302 -3.53 22.30 6.73
C GLY A 302 -3.15 22.52 8.21
N ILE A 303 -2.53 21.53 8.84
CA ILE A 303 -2.19 21.54 10.26
C ILE A 303 -0.73 22.02 10.48
N ALA A 304 -0.04 22.51 9.43
CA ALA A 304 1.40 22.92 9.46
C ALA A 304 1.66 24.32 9.99
N ARG A 305 0.62 25.04 10.41
CA ARG A 305 0.72 26.45 10.82
C ARG A 305 0.80 26.70 12.33
N GLU A 306 0.52 25.71 13.17
CA GLU A 306 0.75 25.82 14.62
C GLU A 306 1.88 24.88 15.00
N GLY A 307 2.97 25.39 15.59
CA GLY A 307 4.13 24.62 16.03
C GLY A 307 3.87 23.57 17.13
N LYS A 308 2.64 23.05 17.23
CA LYS A 308 2.24 21.92 18.08
C LYS A 308 2.72 20.61 17.46
N LEU A 309 3.06 19.63 18.30
CA LEU A 309 3.35 18.27 17.84
C LEU A 309 2.02 17.62 17.42
N ARG A 310 1.94 17.10 16.20
CA ARG A 310 0.74 16.39 15.76
C ARG A 310 0.85 14.91 16.07
N VAL A 311 -0.16 14.37 16.74
CA VAL A 311 -0.29 12.95 17.01
C VAL A 311 -1.63 12.45 16.50
N GLU A 312 -1.59 11.50 15.58
CA GLU A 312 -2.73 10.66 15.21
C GLU A 312 -2.67 9.41 16.08
N ALA A 313 -3.49 9.37 17.14
CA ALA A 313 -3.59 8.21 18.03
C ALA A 313 -4.51 7.16 17.37
N ILE A 314 -3.95 6.00 17.05
CA ILE A 314 -4.62 4.92 16.34
C ILE A 314 -4.88 3.77 17.32
N HIS A 315 -6.16 3.44 17.53
CA HIS A 315 -6.52 2.20 18.21
C HIS A 315 -6.56 1.09 17.15
N GLY A 316 -5.64 0.13 17.25
CA GLY A 316 -5.55 -0.97 16.28
C GLY A 316 -4.17 -1.62 16.21
N ASN A 317 -4.00 -2.55 15.27
CA ASN A 317 -2.72 -3.23 15.07
C ASN A 317 -1.72 -2.31 14.35
N VAL A 318 -0.44 -2.36 14.72
CA VAL A 318 0.63 -1.60 14.04
C VAL A 318 0.74 -1.89 12.54
N THR A 319 0.33 -3.09 12.10
CA THR A 319 0.26 -3.46 10.68
C THR A 319 -0.86 -2.76 9.92
N SER A 320 -1.83 -2.19 10.63
CA SER A 320 -2.92 -1.42 10.01
C SER A 320 -2.53 0.02 9.68
N VAL A 321 -1.30 0.46 9.98
CA VAL A 321 -0.82 1.80 9.62
C VAL A 321 -0.81 1.96 8.10
N THR A 322 -1.26 3.12 7.64
CA THR A 322 -1.29 3.49 6.23
C THR A 322 -0.62 4.83 6.02
N GLN A 323 0.04 5.03 4.88
CA GLN A 323 0.68 6.28 4.43
C GLN A 323 1.63 6.89 5.46
N ALA A 324 2.61 6.12 5.95
CA ALA A 324 3.68 6.66 6.79
C ALA A 324 5.04 6.60 6.07
N ASP A 325 5.82 7.68 6.12
CA ASP A 325 7.14 7.70 5.49
C ASP A 325 8.08 6.75 6.24
N VAL A 326 7.95 6.67 7.57
CA VAL A 326 8.74 5.75 8.40
C VAL A 326 7.92 5.14 9.53
N LEU A 327 8.14 3.87 9.83
CA LEU A 327 7.64 3.16 11.01
C LEU A 327 8.82 2.87 11.95
N ALA A 328 8.79 3.41 13.16
CA ALA A 328 9.84 3.21 14.15
C ALA A 328 9.41 2.26 15.27
N LEU A 329 10.30 1.32 15.59
CA LEU A 329 10.05 0.29 16.60
C LEU A 329 11.18 0.26 17.64
N PRO A 330 10.84 0.03 18.92
CA PRO A 330 11.85 -0.21 19.94
C PRO A 330 12.40 -1.63 19.82
N VAL A 331 13.71 -1.78 19.90
CA VAL A 331 14.38 -3.10 19.98
C VAL A 331 15.41 -3.11 21.11
N PHE A 332 15.60 -4.25 21.76
CA PHE A 332 16.79 -4.48 22.59
C PHE A 332 17.84 -5.19 21.75
N ASP A 333 19.12 -4.89 21.93
CA ASP A 333 20.16 -5.41 21.04
C ASP A 333 20.35 -6.94 21.15
N ASP A 334 19.89 -7.54 22.25
CA ASP A 334 20.09 -8.94 22.63
C ASP A 334 18.80 -9.74 22.85
N VAL A 335 17.64 -9.23 22.41
CA VAL A 335 16.33 -9.90 22.55
C VAL A 335 15.55 -9.86 21.25
N ASP A 336 15.04 -11.00 20.81
CA ASP A 336 14.22 -11.09 19.60
C ASP A 336 12.99 -10.16 19.64
N PRO A 337 12.57 -9.56 18.52
CA PRO A 337 11.42 -8.66 18.48
C PRO A 337 10.14 -9.37 18.92
N GLN A 338 9.42 -8.79 19.87
CA GLN A 338 8.12 -9.29 20.36
C GLN A 338 6.99 -8.27 20.12
N GLY A 339 5.75 -8.69 20.31
CA GLY A 339 4.57 -7.81 20.21
C GLY A 339 4.46 -7.15 18.83
N ALA A 340 4.57 -5.82 18.79
CA ALA A 340 4.54 -5.04 17.55
C ALA A 340 5.66 -5.41 16.57
N GLY A 341 6.87 -5.70 17.07
CA GLY A 341 8.00 -6.14 16.24
C GLY A 341 7.69 -7.48 15.56
N ALA A 342 7.20 -8.45 16.32
CA ALA A 342 6.73 -9.72 15.76
C ALA A 342 5.55 -9.53 14.79
N ALA A 343 4.62 -8.62 15.08
CA ALA A 343 3.49 -8.34 14.20
C ALA A 343 3.92 -7.79 12.83
N ILE A 344 4.95 -6.95 12.80
CA ILE A 344 5.50 -6.37 11.56
C ILE A 344 6.36 -7.39 10.82
N ASP A 345 7.16 -8.18 11.53
CA ASP A 345 7.93 -9.28 10.92
C ASP A 345 7.00 -10.25 10.18
N ARG A 346 5.80 -10.52 10.70
CA ARG A 346 4.80 -11.40 10.06
C ARG A 346 4.32 -10.90 8.70
N VAL A 347 4.26 -9.59 8.50
CA VAL A 347 3.79 -8.98 7.23
C VAL A 347 4.92 -8.51 6.32
N THR A 348 6.13 -8.39 6.85
CA THR A 348 7.33 -7.92 6.12
C THR A 348 8.35 -9.03 5.82
N GLY A 349 8.16 -10.23 6.36
CA GLY A 349 9.08 -11.36 6.15
C GLY A 349 10.38 -11.26 6.96
N GLY A 350 10.33 -10.68 8.17
CA GLY A 350 11.48 -10.62 9.08
C GLY A 350 12.31 -9.32 9.05
N MET A 351 11.78 -8.24 8.47
CA MET A 351 12.52 -6.98 8.31
C MET A 351 12.87 -6.27 9.63
N VAL A 352 12.13 -6.52 10.73
CA VAL A 352 12.42 -5.94 12.04
C VAL A 352 13.71 -6.53 12.61
N GLN A 353 13.95 -7.82 12.44
CA GLN A 353 15.22 -8.46 12.85
C GLN A 353 16.39 -7.89 12.05
N GLN A 354 16.19 -7.62 10.76
CA GLN A 354 17.19 -6.94 9.95
C GLN A 354 17.45 -5.52 10.46
N ALA A 355 16.40 -4.77 10.80
CA ALA A 355 16.51 -3.42 11.37
C ALA A 355 17.23 -3.42 12.72
N GLN A 356 16.98 -4.45 13.54
CA GLN A 356 17.64 -4.64 14.83
C GLN A 356 19.14 -4.85 14.72
N SER A 357 19.64 -5.50 13.66
CA SER A 357 21.09 -5.65 13.43
C SER A 357 21.80 -4.32 13.12
N GLN A 358 21.04 -3.28 12.75
CA GLN A 358 21.56 -1.95 12.39
C GLN A 358 20.68 -0.83 12.99
N PRO A 359 20.61 -0.69 14.33
CA PRO A 359 19.70 0.26 14.98
C PRO A 359 19.93 1.70 14.52
N GLY A 360 18.85 2.41 14.23
CA GLY A 360 18.86 3.80 13.74
C GLY A 360 19.05 3.95 12.24
N ARG A 361 19.27 2.85 11.50
CA ARG A 361 19.33 2.88 10.03
C ARG A 361 17.93 2.65 9.44
N LEU A 362 17.64 3.36 8.35
CA LEU A 362 16.42 3.18 7.58
C LEU A 362 16.51 1.95 6.68
N ILE A 363 15.47 1.12 6.73
CA ILE A 363 15.29 -0.05 5.87
C ILE A 363 14.04 0.17 5.02
N GLY A 364 14.15 0.13 3.69
CA GLY A 364 12.97 0.25 2.83
C GLY A 364 12.03 -0.95 3.00
N VAL A 365 10.75 -0.69 3.22
CA VAL A 365 9.72 -1.72 3.40
C VAL A 365 9.36 -2.32 2.04
N ARG A 366 9.26 -3.65 1.96
CA ARG A 366 8.93 -4.40 0.72
C ARG A 366 7.68 -5.27 0.91
N SER A 367 6.62 -4.68 1.46
CA SER A 367 5.36 -5.37 1.74
C SER A 367 4.18 -4.56 1.22
N ASP A 368 3.23 -5.21 0.56
CA ASP A 368 1.92 -4.65 0.20
C ASP A 368 0.92 -4.69 1.37
N GLN A 369 1.30 -5.34 2.48
CA GLN A 369 0.50 -5.42 3.70
C GLN A 369 0.87 -4.35 4.73
N LEU A 370 1.97 -3.61 4.50
CA LEU A 370 2.41 -2.51 5.35
C LEU A 370 2.64 -1.27 4.48
N ASP A 371 1.70 -0.32 4.55
CA ASP A 371 1.72 0.91 3.75
C ASP A 371 2.59 1.98 4.43
N VAL A 372 3.90 1.70 4.43
CA VAL A 372 4.98 2.51 5.00
C VAL A 372 6.20 2.46 4.09
N ASP A 373 6.92 3.57 3.88
CA ASP A 373 8.10 3.58 2.99
C ASP A 373 9.36 2.99 3.65
N TYR A 374 9.62 3.32 4.92
CA TYR A 374 10.80 2.88 5.66
C TYR A 374 10.47 2.28 7.04
N LEU A 375 11.27 1.32 7.48
CA LEU A 375 11.30 0.77 8.83
C LEU A 375 12.57 1.25 9.53
N CYS A 376 12.46 1.63 10.81
CA CYS A 376 13.59 2.04 11.63
C CYS A 376 13.50 1.37 13.01
N ALA A 377 14.39 0.43 13.31
CA ALA A 377 14.52 -0.08 14.66
C ALA A 377 15.38 0.88 15.48
N VAL A 378 14.93 1.23 16.68
CA VAL A 378 15.64 2.13 17.58
C VAL A 378 16.05 1.35 18.83
N SER A 379 17.35 1.35 19.12
CA SER A 379 17.90 0.56 20.23
C SER A 379 17.49 1.16 21.58
N LEU A 380 17.06 0.29 22.48
CA LEU A 380 16.90 0.57 23.91
C LEU A 380 18.12 0.08 24.73
N GLY A 381 19.18 -0.40 24.07
CA GLY A 381 20.37 -0.99 24.67
C GLY A 381 20.26 -2.51 24.86
N LYS A 382 21.19 -3.07 25.65
CA LYS A 382 21.22 -4.50 25.99
C LYS A 382 20.50 -4.78 27.30
N VAL A 383 19.71 -5.85 27.34
CA VAL A 383 19.05 -6.33 28.56
C VAL A 383 20.06 -6.96 29.52
N SER A 384 21.15 -7.52 28.99
CA SER A 384 22.21 -8.21 29.74
C SER A 384 23.15 -7.30 30.55
N GLU A 385 23.09 -5.98 30.41
CA GLU A 385 23.88 -5.07 31.24
C GLU A 385 23.34 -5.06 32.69
N LYS A 386 24.16 -5.59 33.61
CA LYS A 386 23.84 -5.81 35.02
C LYS A 386 23.64 -4.50 35.77
N VAL A 387 22.38 -4.12 36.02
CA VAL A 387 22.03 -3.14 37.07
C VAL A 387 21.52 -3.92 38.28
N SER A 388 22.16 -3.71 39.43
CA SER A 388 22.00 -4.49 40.66
C SER A 388 20.74 -4.16 41.48
N GLU A 389 20.10 -3.00 41.24
CA GLU A 389 18.91 -2.57 41.98
C GLU A 389 17.72 -2.22 41.06
N ARG A 390 16.50 -2.54 41.51
CA ARG A 390 15.27 -2.48 40.72
C ARG A 390 14.88 -1.04 40.33
N ASP A 391 15.17 -0.05 41.18
CA ASP A 391 14.80 1.35 40.94
C ASP A 391 15.78 2.07 39.99
N GLU A 392 17.08 1.76 40.07
CA GLU A 392 18.09 2.28 39.13
C GLU A 392 17.85 1.77 37.70
N LYS A 393 17.46 0.50 37.55
CA LYS A 393 17.13 -0.10 36.25
C LYS A 393 15.99 0.65 35.54
N MET A 394 15.01 1.16 36.30
CA MET A 394 13.86 1.89 35.76
C MET A 394 14.23 3.29 35.26
N ILE A 395 15.21 3.94 35.89
CA ILE A 395 15.74 5.23 35.44
C ILE A 395 16.47 5.06 34.11
N VAL A 396 17.34 4.05 34.02
CA VAL A 396 18.12 3.73 32.81
C VAL A 396 17.19 3.43 31.62
N VAL A 397 16.14 2.62 31.81
CA VAL A 397 15.18 2.30 30.73
C VAL A 397 14.40 3.54 30.28
N ARG A 398 13.99 4.43 31.19
CA ARG A 398 13.31 5.69 30.82
C ARG A 398 14.22 6.63 30.03
N GLU A 399 15.50 6.70 30.39
CA GLU A 399 16.49 7.47 29.62
C GLU A 399 16.73 6.86 28.24
N ALA A 400 16.84 5.53 28.14
CA ALA A 400 16.96 4.82 26.87
C ALA A 400 15.76 5.11 25.94
N ILE A 401 14.52 5.05 26.46
CA ILE A 401 13.31 5.41 25.71
C ILE A 401 13.36 6.87 25.23
N THR A 402 13.79 7.79 26.10
CA THR A 402 13.90 9.21 25.76
C THR A 402 14.92 9.43 24.64
N ASN A 403 16.07 8.76 24.70
CA ASN A 403 17.13 8.86 23.70
C ASN A 403 16.73 8.24 22.37
N ALA A 404 16.08 7.08 22.40
CA ALA A 404 15.49 6.44 21.21
C ALA A 404 14.48 7.38 20.52
N ALA A 405 13.58 7.99 21.29
CA ALA A 405 12.63 8.96 20.78
C ALA A 405 13.31 10.20 20.15
N LYS A 406 14.42 10.69 20.73
CA LYS A 406 15.22 11.79 20.12
C LYS A 406 15.87 11.38 18.80
N GLN A 407 16.44 10.18 18.76
CA GLN A 407 17.14 9.66 17.59
C GLN A 407 16.21 9.55 16.38
N ILE A 408 14.98 9.04 16.57
CA ILE A 408 14.02 8.96 15.47
C ILE A 408 13.57 10.35 15.00
N MET A 409 13.42 11.33 15.90
CA MET A 409 13.12 12.71 15.51
C MET A 409 14.23 13.35 14.67
N LEU A 410 15.49 13.12 15.05
CA LEU A 410 16.65 13.58 14.29
C LEU A 410 16.69 12.95 12.90
N THR A 411 16.39 11.64 12.82
CA THR A 411 16.31 10.90 11.55
C THR A 411 15.21 11.47 10.66
N CYS A 412 14.02 11.72 11.20
CA CYS A 412 12.93 12.34 10.44
C CYS A 412 13.31 13.73 9.93
N ARG A 413 14.08 14.50 10.72
CA ARG A 413 14.57 15.83 10.32
C ARG A 413 15.61 15.76 9.21
N SER A 414 16.60 14.86 9.31
CA SER A 414 17.69 14.77 8.33
C SER A 414 17.21 14.28 6.98
N GLU A 415 16.22 13.38 6.99
CA GLU A 415 15.67 12.76 5.77
C GLU A 415 14.45 13.50 5.22
N GLY A 416 13.96 14.53 5.92
CA GLY A 416 12.82 15.34 5.48
C GLY A 416 11.50 14.57 5.50
N PHE A 417 11.31 13.65 6.44
CA PHE A 417 10.06 12.93 6.61
C PHE A 417 8.96 13.80 7.21
N HIS A 418 7.77 13.64 6.66
CA HIS A 418 6.54 14.35 7.01
C HIS A 418 5.60 13.46 7.83
N SER A 419 5.77 12.13 7.83
CA SER A 419 4.96 11.21 8.63
C SER A 419 5.76 10.06 9.25
N LEU A 420 5.54 9.82 10.55
CA LEU A 420 6.21 8.81 11.36
C LEU A 420 5.17 7.96 12.09
N ALA A 421 5.15 6.66 11.88
CA ALA A 421 4.39 5.71 12.67
C ALA A 421 5.22 5.14 13.81
N ILE A 422 4.63 4.97 14.99
CA ILE A 422 5.29 4.43 16.19
C ILE A 422 4.34 3.59 17.03
N VAL A 423 4.95 2.75 17.87
CA VAL A 423 4.31 2.14 19.05
C VAL A 423 4.95 2.70 20.31
N THR A 424 4.32 2.49 21.48
CA THR A 424 4.89 2.96 22.75
C THR A 424 6.16 2.18 23.12
N PHE A 425 7.30 2.86 23.12
CA PHE A 425 8.60 2.29 23.45
C PHE A 425 8.66 1.87 24.92
N GLY A 426 8.94 0.59 25.17
CA GLY A 426 8.98 0.04 26.53
C GLY A 426 7.61 -0.06 27.22
N GLY A 427 6.50 -0.04 26.47
CA GLY A 427 5.14 -0.11 27.01
C GLY A 427 4.82 -1.39 27.81
N SER A 428 5.56 -2.48 27.57
CA SER A 428 5.52 -3.73 28.35
C SER A 428 6.66 -3.86 29.38
N THR A 429 7.64 -2.97 29.33
CA THR A 429 8.87 -3.03 30.14
C THR A 429 8.78 -2.17 31.39
N LEU A 430 8.08 -1.02 31.32
CA LEU A 430 7.86 -0.16 32.49
C LEU A 430 6.62 -0.59 33.28
N ASN A 431 6.68 -0.47 34.62
CA ASN A 431 5.54 -0.77 35.51
C ASN A 431 4.30 0.09 35.25
N ARG A 432 4.48 1.31 34.71
CA ARG A 432 3.39 2.23 34.36
C ARG A 432 3.55 2.66 32.91
N TYR A 433 2.56 2.33 32.09
CA TYR A 433 2.54 2.68 30.67
C TYR A 433 2.65 4.20 30.44
N ALA A 434 2.01 5.01 31.28
CA ALA A 434 2.11 6.47 31.26
C ALA A 434 3.56 7.01 31.36
N ASP A 435 4.46 6.30 32.05
CA ASP A 435 5.86 6.74 32.18
C ASP A 435 6.62 6.58 30.86
N ALA A 436 6.30 5.55 30.07
CA ALA A 436 6.86 5.34 28.74
C ALA A 436 6.42 6.46 27.79
N VAL A 437 5.12 6.79 27.81
CA VAL A 437 4.55 7.88 27.02
C VAL A 437 5.23 9.22 27.37
N LYS A 438 5.40 9.54 28.66
CA LYS A 438 6.10 10.76 29.11
C LYS A 438 7.55 10.82 28.65
N ALA A 439 8.29 9.70 28.71
CA ALA A 439 9.66 9.61 28.23
C ALA A 439 9.78 9.86 26.72
N MET A 440 8.89 9.26 25.92
CA MET A 440 8.85 9.50 24.47
C MET A 440 8.51 10.95 24.13
N LEU A 441 7.50 11.53 24.79
CA LEU A 441 7.12 12.93 24.61
C LEU A 441 8.26 13.91 24.97
N LYS A 442 9.10 13.56 25.97
CA LYS A 442 10.32 14.33 26.27
C LYS A 442 11.33 14.25 25.13
N GLY A 443 11.45 13.09 24.48
CA GLY A 443 12.30 12.92 23.30
C GLY A 443 11.80 13.64 22.05
N PHE A 444 10.49 13.86 21.93
CA PHE A 444 9.85 14.57 20.80
C PHE A 444 9.97 16.10 20.85
N GLN A 445 10.66 16.65 21.86
CA GLN A 445 10.87 18.10 21.96
C GLN A 445 11.69 18.66 20.78
N SER A 446 12.57 17.86 20.16
CA SER A 446 13.39 18.23 19.00
C SER A 446 12.78 17.84 17.65
N ARG A 447 11.45 17.75 17.57
CA ARG A 447 10.70 17.37 16.36
C ARG A 447 11.01 18.26 15.13
N PRO A 448 10.91 17.73 13.90
CA PRO A 448 10.84 18.54 12.68
C PRO A 448 9.49 19.27 12.58
N ASP A 449 9.49 20.44 11.94
CA ASP A 449 8.25 21.16 11.63
C ASP A 449 7.42 20.38 10.60
N GLY A 450 6.12 20.23 10.85
CA GLY A 450 5.20 19.55 9.94
C GLY A 450 5.14 18.02 10.07
N LEU A 451 5.98 17.38 10.90
CA LEU A 451 5.96 15.94 11.13
C LEU A 451 4.66 15.49 11.83
N VAL A 452 3.97 14.51 11.25
CA VAL A 452 2.80 13.83 11.84
C VAL A 452 3.24 12.52 12.49
N ILE A 453 2.95 12.34 13.79
CA ILE A 453 3.21 11.08 14.49
C ILE A 453 1.94 10.23 14.51
N LYS A 454 1.93 9.07 13.85
CA LYS A 454 0.88 8.06 13.91
C LYS A 454 1.20 7.08 15.05
N TRP A 455 0.63 7.31 16.23
CA TRP A 455 0.94 6.54 17.43
C TRP A 455 -0.09 5.43 17.61
N VAL A 456 0.34 4.20 17.37
CA VAL A 456 -0.52 3.02 17.39
C VAL A 456 -0.46 2.31 18.73
N GLU A 457 -1.62 1.97 19.28
CA GLU A 457 -1.76 1.09 20.43
C GLU A 457 -2.91 0.10 20.18
N ALA A 458 -2.63 -1.18 20.41
CA ALA A 458 -3.55 -2.28 20.11
C ALA A 458 -4.40 -2.67 21.33
N ASP A 459 -3.92 -2.38 22.54
CA ASP A 459 -4.61 -2.66 23.79
C ASP A 459 -5.51 -1.47 24.19
N GLU A 460 -6.79 -1.74 24.46
CA GLU A 460 -7.80 -0.71 24.71
C GLU A 460 -7.50 0.12 25.97
N ASP A 461 -7.05 -0.54 27.05
CA ASP A 461 -6.72 0.12 28.32
C ASP A 461 -5.49 1.01 28.19
N ARG A 462 -4.46 0.55 27.47
CA ARG A 462 -3.26 1.34 27.16
C ARG A 462 -3.56 2.48 26.18
N PHE A 463 -4.45 2.26 25.22
CA PHE A 463 -4.89 3.30 24.30
C PHE A 463 -5.62 4.42 25.06
N GLY A 464 -6.46 4.07 26.04
CA GLY A 464 -7.09 5.02 26.96
C GLY A 464 -6.06 5.87 27.72
N GLN A 465 -5.05 5.23 28.31
CA GLN A 465 -3.95 5.92 29.02
C GLN A 465 -3.10 6.80 28.09
N LEU A 466 -2.85 6.36 26.85
CA LEU A 466 -2.16 7.17 25.84
C LEU A 466 -2.94 8.45 25.54
N LEU A 467 -4.26 8.34 25.31
CA LEU A 467 -5.11 9.49 25.03
C LEU A 467 -5.18 10.47 26.19
N GLU A 468 -5.21 9.99 27.44
CA GLU A 468 -5.21 10.85 28.62
C GLU A 468 -3.94 11.71 28.70
N GLU A 469 -2.77 11.10 28.52
CA GLU A 469 -1.48 11.79 28.56
C GLU A 469 -1.30 12.76 27.38
N LEU A 470 -1.79 12.41 26.19
CA LEU A 470 -1.71 13.26 25.01
C LEU A 470 -2.67 14.47 25.10
N ARG A 471 -3.93 14.27 25.52
CA ARG A 471 -4.93 15.34 25.65
C ARG A 471 -4.65 16.30 26.80
N GLY A 472 -3.89 15.87 27.80
CA GLY A 472 -3.44 16.72 28.90
C GLY A 472 -2.48 17.85 28.50
N ARG A 473 -1.97 17.86 27.26
CA ARG A 473 -0.92 18.77 26.80
C ARG A 473 -1.40 19.76 25.75
N LYS A 474 -1.14 21.06 26.01
CA LYS A 474 -1.51 22.16 25.09
C LYS A 474 -0.60 22.30 23.87
N ASP A 475 0.59 21.69 23.93
CA ASP A 475 1.59 21.71 22.87
C ASP A 475 1.48 20.52 21.88
N ILE A 476 0.45 19.69 22.05
CA ILE A 476 0.15 18.55 21.20
C ILE A 476 -1.25 18.73 20.60
N ASP A 477 -1.38 18.51 19.30
CA ASP A 477 -2.68 18.35 18.64
C ASP A 477 -2.93 16.86 18.40
N VAL A 478 -4.03 16.33 18.94
CA VAL A 478 -4.31 14.89 18.98
C VAL A 478 -5.58 14.60 18.20
N THR A 479 -5.44 13.82 17.12
CA THR A 479 -6.57 13.22 16.41
C THR A 479 -6.66 11.75 16.77
N THR A 480 -7.87 11.19 16.75
CA THR A 480 -8.08 9.76 17.07
C THR A 480 -8.64 9.04 15.86
N VAL A 481 -8.00 7.95 15.46
CA VAL A 481 -8.51 7.05 14.43
C VAL A 481 -8.83 5.72 15.07
N LEU A 482 -10.12 5.40 15.11
CA LEU A 482 -10.61 4.08 15.45
C LEU A 482 -10.56 3.25 14.18
N LYS A 483 -9.47 2.50 13.98
CA LYS A 483 -9.52 1.40 13.03
C LYS A 483 -10.26 0.28 13.77
N PRO A 484 -11.39 -0.23 13.25
CA PRO A 484 -12.00 -1.39 13.90
C PRO A 484 -10.90 -2.42 14.06
N THR A 485 -10.73 -2.94 15.28
CA THR A 485 -10.14 -4.26 15.47
C THR A 485 -11.07 -5.17 14.69
N GLN A 486 -10.82 -5.33 13.38
CA GLN A 486 -11.46 -6.36 12.62
C GLN A 486 -11.24 -7.62 13.47
N ALA A 487 -12.34 -8.32 13.80
CA ALA A 487 -12.22 -9.74 14.08
C ALA A 487 -11.26 -10.26 13.01
N GLU A 488 -10.12 -10.81 13.44
CA GLU A 488 -9.01 -11.14 12.56
C GLU A 488 -9.60 -11.62 11.24
N PRO A 489 -9.37 -10.94 10.09
CA PRO A 489 -9.71 -11.57 8.82
C PRO A 489 -9.08 -12.94 8.93
N PRO A 490 -9.83 -14.04 8.67
CA PRO A 490 -9.41 -15.38 9.05
C PRO A 490 -7.94 -15.46 8.74
N THR A 491 -7.12 -15.62 9.78
CA THR A 491 -5.67 -15.65 9.66
C THR A 491 -5.42 -16.59 8.51
N SER A 492 -5.03 -16.05 7.38
CA SER A 492 -4.95 -16.78 6.14
C SER A 492 -3.86 -16.05 5.44
N TYR A 493 -2.65 -16.27 5.94
CA TYR A 493 -1.47 -16.03 5.12
C TYR A 493 -1.73 -16.70 3.75
N PRO A 494 -1.27 -16.14 2.63
CA PRO A 494 -1.36 -16.88 1.36
C PRO A 494 -0.49 -18.15 1.37
N TRP A 495 0.35 -18.35 2.39
CA TRP A 495 1.31 -19.44 2.55
C TRP A 495 1.66 -19.71 4.01
N PHE A 496 2.22 -20.87 4.29
CA PHE A 496 2.86 -21.22 5.56
C PHE A 496 4.23 -20.54 5.66
N ASN A 497 4.54 -19.83 6.77
CA ASN A 497 5.82 -19.13 6.91
C ASN A 497 6.82 -19.92 7.75
N LEU A 498 8.05 -20.02 7.26
CA LEU A 498 9.23 -20.53 7.95
C LEU A 498 10.31 -19.46 8.00
N THR A 499 10.89 -19.22 9.16
CA THR A 499 12.15 -18.46 9.30
C THR A 499 13.23 -19.41 9.77
N ILE A 500 14.35 -19.48 9.04
CA ILE A 500 15.45 -20.40 9.31
C ILE A 500 16.77 -19.63 9.32
N LYS A 501 17.48 -19.62 10.45
CA LYS A 501 18.83 -19.04 10.56
C LYS A 501 19.84 -20.13 10.91
N TYR A 502 21.05 -20.01 10.39
CA TYR A 502 22.15 -20.92 10.69
C TYR A 502 23.37 -20.14 11.23
N GLU A 503 23.60 -20.26 12.53
CA GLU A 503 24.72 -19.59 13.20
C GLU A 503 25.44 -20.55 14.15
N ASN A 504 26.78 -20.59 14.09
CA ASN A 504 27.63 -21.35 15.01
C ASN A 504 27.23 -22.84 15.20
N GLY A 505 26.84 -23.52 14.12
CA GLY A 505 26.41 -24.93 14.17
C GLY A 505 25.00 -25.14 14.70
N LYS A 506 24.17 -24.09 14.76
CA LYS A 506 22.78 -24.15 15.24
C LYS A 506 21.82 -23.67 14.17
N LEU A 507 20.79 -24.45 13.91
CA LEU A 507 19.63 -24.05 13.12
C LEU A 507 18.52 -23.54 14.03
N ASP A 508 18.12 -22.30 13.82
CA ASP A 508 16.97 -21.67 14.48
C ASP A 508 15.80 -21.64 13.51
N ILE A 509 14.75 -22.41 13.82
CA ILE A 509 13.54 -22.55 13.02
C ILE A 509 12.38 -21.89 13.75
N THR A 510 11.66 -21.01 13.06
CA THR A 510 10.38 -20.46 13.51
C THR A 510 9.32 -20.74 12.45
N ALA A 511 8.23 -21.38 12.82
CA ALA A 511 7.13 -21.77 11.94
C ALA A 511 5.82 -21.08 12.35
N LEU A 512 5.14 -20.50 11.37
CA LEU A 512 3.87 -19.79 11.53
C LEU A 512 2.84 -20.35 10.54
N PRO A 513 1.77 -21.04 11.02
CA PRO A 513 0.77 -21.65 10.16
C PRO A 513 -0.11 -20.61 9.45
N GLN A 514 -0.73 -21.03 8.34
CA GLN A 514 -1.59 -20.21 7.48
C GLN A 514 -2.78 -19.61 8.25
N HIS A 515 -3.39 -20.41 9.13
CA HIS A 515 -4.45 -20.04 10.05
C HIS A 515 -3.90 -20.12 11.47
N SER A 516 -3.63 -18.98 12.10
CA SER A 516 -3.05 -18.94 13.44
C SER A 516 -4.08 -18.51 14.47
N THR A 517 -4.42 -19.43 15.35
CA THR A 517 -4.98 -19.17 16.70
C THR A 517 -3.90 -18.73 17.70
N GLY A 518 -2.79 -18.11 17.24
CA GLY A 518 -1.75 -17.56 18.11
C GLY A 518 -0.56 -18.46 18.49
N THR A 519 -0.44 -19.69 17.97
CA THR A 519 0.69 -20.58 18.30
C THR A 519 1.86 -20.40 17.32
N VAL A 520 2.96 -19.81 17.80
CA VAL A 520 4.26 -19.79 17.11
C VAL A 520 5.04 -21.04 17.49
N TRP A 521 5.48 -21.83 16.52
CA TRP A 521 6.39 -22.95 16.79
C TRP A 521 7.83 -22.51 16.58
N THR A 522 8.66 -22.68 17.61
CA THR A 522 10.10 -22.50 17.50
C THR A 522 10.81 -23.82 17.78
N ASN A 523 11.86 -24.11 17.00
CA ASN A 523 12.73 -25.25 17.21
C ASN A 523 14.17 -24.79 16.99
N ARG A 524 15.08 -25.15 17.91
CA ARG A 524 16.51 -24.87 17.81
C ARG A 524 17.25 -26.20 17.84
N VAL A 525 18.04 -26.47 16.80
CA VAL A 525 18.70 -27.77 16.61
C VAL A 525 20.19 -27.57 16.38
N GLU A 526 21.01 -28.32 17.11
CA GLU A 526 22.45 -28.39 16.84
C GLU A 526 22.69 -29.29 15.64
N VAL A 527 23.43 -28.79 14.65
CA VAL A 527 23.73 -29.49 13.41
C VAL A 527 25.21 -29.39 13.15
N ASP A 528 25.88 -30.53 13.12
CA ASP A 528 27.29 -30.58 12.74
C ASP A 528 27.48 -30.29 11.25
N ALA A 529 28.70 -29.86 10.91
CA ALA A 529 29.05 -29.51 9.53
C ALA A 529 28.91 -30.70 8.57
N GLN A 530 29.17 -31.92 9.05
CA GLN A 530 29.08 -33.13 8.23
C GLN A 530 27.64 -33.42 7.80
N THR A 531 26.67 -33.23 8.69
CA THR A 531 25.25 -33.40 8.40
C THR A 531 24.78 -32.40 7.35
N LEU A 532 25.23 -31.15 7.42
CA LEU A 532 24.94 -30.15 6.38
C LEU A 532 25.61 -30.47 5.04
N ASP A 533 26.85 -30.94 5.07
CA ASP A 533 27.56 -31.39 3.86
C ASP A 533 26.83 -32.57 3.22
N ASP A 534 26.37 -33.55 4.00
CA ASP A 534 25.64 -34.72 3.51
C ASP A 534 24.28 -34.35 2.93
N LEU A 535 23.59 -33.36 3.51
CA LEU A 535 22.33 -32.84 2.98
C LEU A 535 22.54 -32.11 1.64
N THR A 536 23.63 -31.37 1.49
CA THR A 536 23.87 -30.46 0.35
C THR A 536 24.67 -31.08 -0.80
N ALA A 537 25.44 -32.16 -0.56
CA ALA A 537 26.35 -32.72 -1.55
C ALA A 537 25.66 -33.26 -2.81
N GLY A 538 26.11 -32.87 -4.00
CA GLY A 538 25.67 -33.53 -5.24
C GLY A 538 26.25 -34.95 -5.37
N VAL A 539 25.82 -35.65 -6.41
CA VAL A 539 26.30 -37.01 -6.74
C VAL A 539 27.10 -37.03 -8.04
N GLY A 540 27.54 -38.23 -8.44
CA GLY A 540 28.24 -38.44 -9.70
C GLY A 540 29.67 -37.87 -9.72
N VAL A 541 30.20 -37.66 -10.92
CA VAL A 541 31.57 -37.18 -11.10
C VAL A 541 31.68 -35.75 -10.57
N ARG A 542 32.60 -35.51 -9.63
CA ARG A 542 32.81 -34.23 -8.92
C ARG A 542 31.72 -33.82 -7.91
N ASN A 543 30.76 -34.69 -7.58
CA ASN A 543 29.68 -34.43 -6.61
C ASN A 543 28.83 -33.19 -6.95
N LYS A 544 28.52 -33.02 -8.24
CA LYS A 544 27.78 -31.84 -8.73
C LYS A 544 26.40 -32.17 -9.30
N GLN A 545 26.10 -33.43 -9.57
CA GLN A 545 24.83 -33.81 -10.20
C GLN A 545 23.72 -33.89 -9.16
N THR A 546 22.48 -33.70 -9.60
CA THR A 546 21.29 -33.87 -8.75
C THR A 546 21.23 -35.29 -8.17
N PRO A 547 21.03 -35.47 -6.85
CA PRO A 547 20.93 -36.80 -6.24
C PRO A 547 19.83 -37.67 -6.83
N SER A 548 19.97 -39.00 -6.72
CA SER A 548 18.96 -39.95 -7.16
C SER A 548 17.66 -39.82 -6.34
N ALA A 549 16.54 -40.33 -6.87
CA ALA A 549 15.26 -40.31 -6.16
C ALA A 549 15.33 -40.95 -4.76
N ALA A 550 16.10 -42.03 -4.62
CA ALA A 550 16.30 -42.71 -3.33
C ALA A 550 17.08 -41.83 -2.34
N GLU A 551 18.12 -41.14 -2.81
CA GLU A 551 18.93 -40.22 -1.99
C GLU A 551 18.13 -38.97 -1.63
N LEU A 552 17.41 -38.37 -2.58
CA LEU A 552 16.52 -37.22 -2.31
C LEU A 552 15.46 -37.59 -1.27
N LYS A 553 14.87 -38.78 -1.36
CA LYS A 553 13.91 -39.27 -0.36
C LYS A 553 14.56 -39.40 1.02
N GLN A 554 15.70 -40.10 1.09
CA GLN A 554 16.40 -40.32 2.36
C GLN A 554 16.80 -38.99 3.01
N ARG A 555 17.44 -38.09 2.23
CA ARG A 555 17.90 -36.78 2.72
C ARG A 555 16.74 -35.87 3.06
N GLY A 556 15.67 -35.89 2.26
CA GLY A 556 14.44 -35.13 2.52
C GLY A 556 13.77 -35.51 3.84
N LEU A 557 13.75 -36.81 4.17
CA LEU A 557 13.25 -37.31 5.46
C LEU A 557 14.17 -36.93 6.62
N THR A 558 15.49 -36.97 6.41
CA THR A 558 16.45 -36.47 7.40
C THR A 558 16.24 -34.98 7.66
N LEU A 559 16.08 -34.18 6.61
CA LEU A 559 15.86 -32.73 6.72
C LEU A 559 14.56 -32.40 7.47
N THR A 560 13.43 -33.03 7.15
CA THR A 560 12.17 -32.75 7.85
C THR A 560 12.21 -33.16 9.32
N ARG A 561 12.84 -34.29 9.64
CA ARG A 561 13.08 -34.71 11.04
C ARG A 561 14.01 -33.74 11.76
N LEU A 562 15.04 -33.24 11.09
CA LEU A 562 15.96 -32.25 11.64
C LEU A 562 15.21 -30.94 11.95
N LEU A 563 14.38 -30.44 11.03
CA LEU A 563 13.69 -29.16 11.19
C LEU A 563 12.54 -29.23 12.21
N PHE A 564 11.78 -30.32 12.26
CA PHE A 564 10.51 -30.38 12.99
C PHE A 564 10.47 -31.43 14.11
N GLY A 565 11.48 -32.29 14.23
CA GLY A 565 11.57 -33.28 15.30
C GLY A 565 10.34 -34.19 15.38
N THR A 566 9.69 -34.24 16.56
CA THR A 566 8.45 -35.02 16.78
C THR A 566 7.21 -34.37 16.19
N ASN A 567 7.28 -33.11 15.76
CA ASN A 567 6.13 -32.32 15.29
C ASN A 567 5.93 -32.39 13.78
N VAL A 568 6.64 -33.29 13.08
CA VAL A 568 6.58 -33.45 11.61
C VAL A 568 5.15 -33.66 11.11
N ASP A 569 4.34 -34.45 11.83
CA ASP A 569 2.96 -34.78 11.44
C ASP A 569 2.05 -33.56 11.52
N ASP A 570 2.14 -32.83 12.63
CA ASP A 570 1.39 -31.60 12.84
C ASP A 570 1.80 -30.54 11.82
N PHE A 571 3.10 -30.43 11.53
CA PHE A 571 3.61 -29.52 10.53
C PHE A 571 3.03 -29.81 9.14
N TRP A 572 3.06 -31.07 8.71
CA TRP A 572 2.52 -31.48 7.42
C TRP A 572 1.02 -31.18 7.29
N ASN A 573 0.23 -31.45 8.33
CA ASN A 573 -1.20 -31.20 8.32
C ASN A 573 -1.56 -29.73 8.03
N HIS A 574 -0.71 -28.79 8.47
CA HIS A 574 -0.92 -27.35 8.30
C HIS A 574 -0.35 -26.80 6.98
N CYS A 575 0.64 -27.45 6.36
CA CYS A 575 1.29 -26.94 5.15
C CYS A 575 1.00 -27.74 3.87
N GLN A 576 0.42 -28.93 3.95
CA GLN A 576 0.25 -29.84 2.81
C GLN A 576 -0.50 -29.25 1.61
N ASN A 577 -1.39 -28.27 1.80
CA ASN A 577 -2.21 -27.69 0.74
C ASN A 577 -1.98 -26.18 0.53
N CYS A 578 -0.92 -25.61 1.11
CA CYS A 578 -0.59 -24.20 0.93
C CYS A 578 0.90 -24.03 0.57
N PRO A 579 1.27 -22.95 -0.12
CA PRO A 579 2.68 -22.67 -0.39
C PRO A 579 3.45 -22.50 0.92
N ILE A 580 4.76 -22.76 0.91
CA ILE A 580 5.66 -22.46 2.03
C ILE A 580 6.58 -21.31 1.62
N ALA A 581 6.64 -20.26 2.43
CA ALA A 581 7.61 -19.18 2.34
C ALA A 581 8.73 -19.40 3.35
N ILE A 582 9.98 -19.43 2.91
CA ILE A 582 11.14 -19.64 3.79
C ILE A 582 12.01 -18.38 3.81
N THR A 583 12.00 -17.63 4.90
CA THR A 583 12.97 -16.57 5.18
C THR A 583 14.24 -17.17 5.75
N LEU A 584 15.40 -16.85 5.17
CA LEU A 584 16.67 -17.43 5.57
C LEU A 584 17.86 -16.46 5.46
N ASP A 585 18.90 -16.73 6.23
CA ASP A 585 20.19 -16.04 6.10
C ASP A 585 21.06 -16.65 4.99
N ALA A 586 22.19 -16.01 4.68
CA ALA A 586 23.10 -16.49 3.64
C ALA A 586 23.65 -17.90 3.93
N ALA A 587 23.84 -18.25 5.21
CA ALA A 587 24.42 -19.52 5.60
C ALA A 587 23.43 -20.69 5.43
N ALA A 588 22.17 -20.50 5.84
CA ALA A 588 21.07 -21.46 5.66
C ALA A 588 20.60 -21.58 4.20
N SER A 589 20.91 -20.58 3.34
CA SER A 589 20.53 -20.58 1.91
C SER A 589 21.00 -21.82 1.13
N LYS A 590 22.09 -22.46 1.58
CA LYS A 590 22.69 -23.63 0.95
C LYS A 590 21.86 -24.91 1.14
N ILE A 591 20.96 -24.94 2.12
CA ILE A 591 20.18 -26.13 2.46
C ILE A 591 19.10 -26.36 1.39
N PRO A 592 18.96 -27.58 0.83
CA PRO A 592 17.96 -27.94 -0.18
C PRO A 592 16.55 -28.12 0.41
N PHE A 593 15.87 -27.05 0.82
CA PHE A 593 14.51 -27.15 1.39
C PHE A 593 13.47 -27.74 0.42
N GLU A 594 13.68 -27.61 -0.89
CA GLU A 594 12.81 -28.17 -1.92
C GLU A 594 12.77 -29.71 -1.88
N MET A 595 13.81 -30.36 -1.33
CA MET A 595 13.83 -31.82 -1.19
C MET A 595 13.07 -32.34 0.04
N MET A 596 12.52 -31.47 0.90
CA MET A 596 11.79 -31.89 2.10
C MET A 596 10.76 -32.97 1.79
N ARG A 597 10.77 -34.05 2.57
CA ARG A 597 9.87 -35.20 2.41
C ARG A 597 9.16 -35.57 3.70
N PHE A 598 7.88 -35.90 3.57
CA PHE A 598 7.04 -36.36 4.66
C PHE A 598 6.59 -37.80 4.36
N ASP A 599 7.06 -38.76 5.16
CA ASP A 599 6.71 -40.19 5.08
C ASP A 599 6.88 -40.82 6.47
N ASN A 600 5.77 -41.27 7.07
CA ASN A 600 5.73 -41.86 8.41
C ASN A 600 4.79 -43.08 8.50
N GLY A 601 4.36 -43.62 7.35
CA GLY A 601 3.38 -44.73 7.27
C GLY A 601 1.90 -44.33 7.42
N LYS A 602 1.59 -43.10 7.87
CA LYS A 602 0.24 -42.50 7.85
C LYS A 602 0.09 -41.42 6.76
N ILE A 603 1.17 -40.72 6.47
CA ILE A 603 1.32 -39.74 5.39
C ILE A 603 1.91 -40.48 4.19
N ALA A 604 1.26 -40.36 3.03
CA ALA A 604 1.84 -40.85 1.78
C ALA A 604 3.09 -40.03 1.44
N ASP A 605 4.12 -40.67 0.88
CA ASP A 605 5.37 -40.01 0.48
C ASP A 605 5.09 -38.78 -0.40
N ASP A 606 5.32 -37.59 0.17
CA ASP A 606 4.97 -36.33 -0.46
C ASP A 606 6.02 -35.24 -0.18
N ALA A 607 6.07 -34.24 -1.07
CA ALA A 607 6.96 -33.09 -1.00
C ALA A 607 6.18 -31.77 -1.16
N PRO A 608 6.32 -30.81 -0.23
CA PRO A 608 5.66 -29.52 -0.33
C PRO A 608 6.00 -28.77 -1.63
N ALA A 609 7.23 -28.92 -2.13
CA ALA A 609 7.72 -28.19 -3.30
C ALA A 609 6.98 -28.49 -4.62
N ILE A 610 6.33 -29.66 -4.73
CA ILE A 610 5.53 -30.08 -5.90
C ILE A 610 4.02 -30.07 -5.65
N ARG A 611 3.60 -29.70 -4.43
CA ARG A 611 2.19 -29.64 -4.02
C ARG A 611 1.71 -28.20 -3.85
N GLY A 612 2.02 -27.57 -2.72
CA GLY A 612 1.73 -26.15 -2.46
C GLY A 612 2.80 -25.20 -3.02
N GLY A 613 4.03 -25.69 -3.20
CA GLY A 613 5.18 -24.92 -3.65
C GLY A 613 6.04 -24.40 -2.50
N ILE A 614 7.32 -24.16 -2.81
CA ILE A 614 8.28 -23.50 -1.90
C ILE A 614 8.92 -22.32 -2.62
N HIS A 615 8.99 -21.18 -1.93
CA HIS A 615 9.76 -20.00 -2.32
C HIS A 615 10.52 -19.43 -1.13
N ARG A 616 11.60 -18.70 -1.41
CA ARG A 616 12.59 -18.27 -0.42
C ARG A 616 12.75 -16.76 -0.38
N TRP A 617 13.03 -16.25 0.80
CA TRP A 617 13.42 -14.86 1.05
C TRP A 617 14.80 -14.86 1.67
N LEU A 618 15.76 -14.22 1.01
CA LEU A 618 17.09 -14.04 1.57
C LEU A 618 17.09 -12.77 2.45
N ALA A 619 17.44 -12.90 3.72
CA ALA A 619 17.61 -11.79 4.64
C ALA A 619 18.91 -11.04 4.30
N VAL A 620 18.82 -10.08 3.37
CA VAL A 620 19.98 -9.37 2.80
C VAL A 620 20.17 -8.00 3.47
N GLY A 621 21.27 -7.80 4.21
CA GLY A 621 21.63 -6.51 4.83
C GLY A 621 22.11 -5.45 3.84
N GLY A 622 21.48 -4.26 3.78
CA GLY A 622 22.11 -3.05 3.22
C GLY A 622 22.07 -2.81 1.70
N GLY A 623 20.98 -3.15 0.99
CA GLY A 623 20.80 -2.75 -0.42
C GLY A 623 20.24 -1.33 -0.59
N ARG A 624 20.80 -0.53 -1.51
CA ARG A 624 20.22 0.74 -1.99
C ARG A 624 18.95 0.44 -2.81
N MET A 625 17.80 1.01 -2.42
CA MET A 625 16.48 0.72 -3.01
C MET A 625 15.95 1.84 -3.94
N SER A 626 16.80 2.53 -4.69
CA SER A 626 16.35 3.65 -5.54
C SER A 626 15.83 3.27 -6.92
N ASN A 627 15.73 1.99 -7.30
CA ASN A 627 15.29 1.58 -8.64
C ASN A 627 14.03 0.68 -8.61
N SER A 628 12.93 1.17 -8.04
CA SER A 628 11.59 0.56 -8.17
C SER A 628 10.74 1.29 -9.21
N PHE A 629 11.29 1.50 -10.40
CA PHE A 629 10.49 1.70 -11.61
C PHE A 629 10.71 0.49 -12.53
N GLY A 630 10.22 -0.68 -12.07
CA GLY A 630 9.90 -1.76 -12.99
C GLY A 630 8.91 -1.23 -14.04
N ARG A 631 9.08 -1.63 -15.30
CA ARG A 631 8.25 -1.17 -16.43
C ARG A 631 6.76 -1.09 -16.05
N PRO A 632 6.03 -0.04 -16.47
CA PRO A 632 4.58 -0.13 -16.50
C PRO A 632 4.16 -1.34 -17.34
N ARG A 633 3.08 -2.01 -16.94
CA ARG A 633 2.49 -3.16 -17.64
C ARG A 633 2.00 -2.73 -19.04
N LEU A 634 2.89 -2.69 -20.01
CA LEU A 634 2.60 -2.09 -21.33
C LEU A 634 2.88 -3.02 -22.53
N SER A 635 3.11 -4.32 -22.31
CA SER A 635 3.04 -5.29 -23.40
C SER A 635 2.37 -6.59 -22.98
N ARG A 636 1.35 -7.01 -23.73
CA ARG A 636 0.69 -8.33 -23.62
C ARG A 636 1.61 -9.52 -24.01
N LYS A 637 2.92 -9.31 -24.16
CA LYS A 637 3.89 -10.32 -24.62
C LYS A 637 5.09 -10.37 -23.67
N LEU A 638 5.51 -11.58 -23.31
CA LEU A 638 6.66 -11.81 -22.43
C LEU A 638 7.95 -11.64 -23.25
N ARG A 639 8.91 -10.83 -22.77
CA ARG A 639 10.20 -10.66 -23.46
C ARG A 639 11.32 -11.37 -22.70
N VAL A 640 11.99 -12.30 -23.36
CA VAL A 640 13.01 -13.16 -22.76
C VAL A 640 14.37 -12.93 -23.43
N GLY A 641 15.39 -12.60 -22.64
CA GLY A 641 16.78 -12.57 -23.07
C GLY A 641 17.46 -13.88 -22.73
N LEU A 642 18.04 -14.55 -23.72
CA LEU A 642 18.82 -15.77 -23.54
C LEU A 642 20.32 -15.45 -23.65
N VAL A 643 21.10 -15.85 -22.66
CA VAL A 643 22.57 -15.86 -22.73
C VAL A 643 23.03 -17.30 -22.56
N ILE A 644 23.56 -17.90 -23.62
CA ILE A 644 23.79 -19.35 -23.71
C ILE A 644 25.26 -19.62 -23.96
N ASP A 645 25.91 -20.43 -23.13
CA ASP A 645 27.31 -20.86 -23.30
C ASP A 645 28.26 -19.71 -23.71
N PRO A 646 28.28 -18.56 -23.00
CA PRO A 646 29.01 -17.37 -23.43
C PRO A 646 30.53 -17.57 -23.54
N THR A 647 31.07 -18.63 -22.91
CA THR A 647 32.49 -18.99 -22.90
C THR A 647 32.83 -20.12 -23.88
N ASN A 648 31.85 -20.62 -24.64
CA ASN A 648 31.98 -21.66 -25.67
C ASN A 648 32.65 -22.96 -25.19
N ASN A 649 32.51 -23.30 -23.91
CA ASN A 649 33.15 -24.47 -23.28
C ASN A 649 32.17 -25.35 -22.48
N LEU A 650 30.86 -25.07 -22.57
CA LEU A 650 29.81 -25.81 -21.88
C LEU A 650 28.82 -26.43 -22.88
N ASP A 651 29.16 -27.61 -23.40
CA ASP A 651 28.28 -28.38 -24.30
C ASP A 651 26.89 -28.68 -23.67
N GLY A 652 26.81 -28.80 -22.34
CA GLY A 652 25.54 -28.90 -21.61
C GLY A 652 24.69 -27.63 -21.74
N ALA A 653 25.26 -26.47 -21.43
CA ALA A 653 24.58 -25.18 -21.56
C ALA A 653 24.12 -24.90 -23.00
N ARG A 654 24.91 -25.32 -24.00
CA ARG A 654 24.52 -25.20 -25.41
C ARG A 654 23.32 -26.08 -25.75
N ARG A 655 23.31 -27.34 -25.31
CA ARG A 655 22.17 -28.27 -25.53
C ARG A 655 20.91 -27.76 -24.85
N GLU A 656 21.03 -27.31 -23.61
CA GLU A 656 19.97 -26.67 -22.84
C GLU A 656 19.40 -25.44 -23.56
N GLY A 657 20.27 -24.49 -23.95
CA GLY A 657 19.87 -23.27 -24.63
C GLY A 657 19.16 -23.54 -25.96
N GLN A 658 19.60 -24.55 -26.72
CA GLN A 658 18.92 -24.96 -27.95
C GLN A 658 17.55 -25.59 -27.69
N ALA A 659 17.39 -26.34 -26.59
CA ALA A 659 16.10 -26.87 -26.20
C ALA A 659 15.13 -25.74 -25.80
N ILE A 660 15.60 -24.76 -25.01
CA ILE A 660 14.82 -23.57 -24.64
C ILE A 660 14.41 -22.77 -25.89
N LYS A 661 15.33 -22.54 -26.84
CA LYS A 661 15.01 -21.86 -28.11
C LYS A 661 13.87 -22.56 -28.86
N ARG A 662 13.84 -23.90 -28.90
CA ARG A 662 12.74 -24.67 -29.53
C ARG A 662 11.42 -24.48 -28.79
N THR A 663 11.45 -24.52 -27.46
CA THR A 663 10.29 -24.28 -26.59
C THR A 663 9.70 -22.89 -26.80
N LEU A 664 10.52 -21.84 -26.74
CA LEU A 664 10.07 -20.46 -26.97
C LEU A 664 9.52 -20.27 -28.39
N LYS A 665 10.11 -20.93 -29.39
CA LYS A 665 9.59 -20.91 -30.77
C LYS A 665 8.21 -21.57 -30.88
N ALA A 666 7.96 -22.65 -30.15
CA ALA A 666 6.66 -23.34 -30.14
C ALA A 666 5.55 -22.50 -29.49
N MET A 667 5.89 -21.61 -28.56
CA MET A 667 4.93 -20.73 -27.87
C MET A 667 4.41 -19.56 -28.74
N GLY A 668 4.99 -19.33 -29.92
CA GLY A 668 4.42 -18.45 -30.94
C GLY A 668 4.39 -16.96 -30.56
N SER A 669 3.26 -16.29 -30.82
CA SER A 669 3.14 -14.83 -30.76
C SER A 669 3.15 -14.22 -29.36
N GLU A 670 2.97 -15.03 -28.31
CA GLU A 670 2.85 -14.59 -26.91
C GLU A 670 4.22 -14.27 -26.26
N ILE A 671 5.30 -14.72 -26.89
CA ILE A 671 6.66 -14.56 -26.38
C ILE A 671 7.56 -13.93 -27.45
N GLN A 672 8.37 -12.96 -27.03
CA GLN A 672 9.43 -12.38 -27.82
C GLN A 672 10.75 -12.76 -27.15
N TRP A 673 11.74 -13.17 -27.93
CA TRP A 673 13.02 -13.53 -27.37
C TRP A 673 14.18 -13.15 -28.27
N MET A 674 15.32 -12.94 -27.63
CA MET A 674 16.60 -12.66 -28.25
C MET A 674 17.67 -13.51 -27.57
N SER A 675 18.71 -13.91 -28.30
CA SER A 675 19.77 -14.77 -27.76
C SER A 675 21.17 -14.26 -28.10
N LEU A 676 22.08 -14.37 -27.12
CA LEU A 676 23.52 -14.16 -27.25
C LEU A 676 24.27 -15.42 -26.81
N GLY A 677 25.49 -15.61 -27.33
CA GLY A 677 26.42 -16.67 -26.94
C GLY A 677 26.76 -17.72 -28.02
N ASP A 678 26.34 -17.51 -29.28
CA ASP A 678 26.83 -18.27 -30.43
C ASP A 678 27.97 -17.49 -31.15
N GLU A 679 28.78 -18.13 -32.01
CA GLU A 679 29.93 -17.48 -32.69
C GLU A 679 29.56 -16.18 -33.44
N ASP A 680 28.38 -16.14 -34.07
CA ASP A 680 27.87 -14.96 -34.79
C ASP A 680 27.33 -13.86 -33.87
N GLN A 681 27.04 -14.18 -32.61
CA GLN A 681 26.36 -13.32 -31.64
C GLN A 681 27.04 -13.41 -30.26
N PRO A 682 28.33 -13.05 -30.12
CA PRO A 682 29.06 -13.18 -28.86
C PRO A 682 28.38 -12.41 -27.73
N ALA A 683 28.29 -13.04 -26.55
CA ALA A 683 27.72 -12.45 -25.35
C ALA A 683 28.75 -11.56 -24.63
N THR A 684 29.17 -10.46 -25.25
CA THR A 684 30.03 -9.46 -24.60
C THR A 684 29.25 -8.64 -23.59
N ARG A 685 29.94 -8.03 -22.61
CA ARG A 685 29.34 -7.26 -21.52
C ARG A 685 28.37 -6.19 -22.00
N ASP A 686 28.78 -5.38 -22.97
CA ASP A 686 27.94 -4.30 -23.50
C ASP A 686 26.67 -4.84 -24.17
N ARG A 687 26.78 -5.93 -24.95
CA ARG A 687 25.64 -6.54 -25.65
C ARG A 687 24.65 -7.16 -24.67
N VAL A 688 25.15 -7.78 -23.61
CA VAL A 688 24.31 -8.32 -22.54
C VAL A 688 23.60 -7.17 -21.81
N ILE A 689 24.31 -6.10 -21.43
CA ILE A 689 23.69 -4.91 -20.80
C ILE A 689 22.59 -4.31 -21.68
N ASP A 690 22.82 -4.20 -22.99
CA ASP A 690 21.82 -3.70 -23.93
C ASP A 690 20.59 -4.61 -24.04
N MET A 691 20.79 -5.93 -24.01
CA MET A 691 19.69 -6.91 -23.93
C MET A 691 18.88 -6.73 -22.66
N LEU A 692 19.52 -6.56 -21.48
CA LEU A 692 18.83 -6.48 -20.19
C LEU A 692 17.81 -5.33 -20.14
N ARG A 693 18.08 -4.19 -20.80
CA ARG A 693 17.15 -3.04 -20.90
C ARG A 693 15.87 -3.35 -21.69
N GLN A 694 15.90 -4.42 -22.49
CA GLN A 694 14.88 -4.76 -23.48
C GLN A 694 14.03 -5.97 -23.11
N VAL A 695 14.33 -6.67 -22.01
CA VAL A 695 13.69 -7.93 -21.65
C VAL A 695 13.03 -7.86 -20.28
N ASP A 696 12.02 -8.71 -20.06
CA ASP A 696 11.35 -8.88 -18.77
C ASP A 696 12.03 -9.97 -17.93
N VAL A 697 12.56 -10.99 -18.61
CA VAL A 697 13.25 -12.14 -18.02
C VAL A 697 14.63 -12.31 -18.67
N LEU A 698 15.67 -12.43 -17.85
CA LEU A 698 16.96 -12.96 -18.28
C LEU A 698 17.00 -14.46 -17.98
N HIS A 699 17.28 -15.28 -18.98
CA HIS A 699 17.67 -16.68 -18.80
C HIS A 699 19.14 -16.81 -19.16
N TYR A 700 19.94 -17.22 -18.19
CA TYR A 700 21.37 -17.40 -18.40
C TYR A 700 21.74 -18.88 -18.20
N CYS A 701 22.49 -19.43 -19.14
CA CYS A 701 23.02 -20.79 -19.13
C CYS A 701 24.54 -20.69 -19.30
N GLY A 702 25.31 -20.79 -18.21
CA GLY A 702 26.76 -20.58 -18.27
C GLY A 702 27.44 -20.63 -16.91
N HIS A 703 28.72 -20.26 -16.88
CA HIS A 703 29.49 -20.21 -15.65
C HIS A 703 29.21 -18.94 -14.83
N ALA A 704 29.32 -19.04 -13.51
CA ALA A 704 29.51 -17.91 -12.62
C ALA A 704 30.95 -17.90 -12.11
N PHE A 705 31.47 -16.71 -11.83
CA PHE A 705 32.74 -16.49 -11.17
C PHE A 705 32.49 -15.89 -9.79
N PHE A 706 33.22 -16.40 -8.79
CA PHE A 706 33.18 -15.88 -7.43
C PHE A 706 34.57 -15.40 -7.03
N ASP A 707 34.64 -14.17 -6.53
CA ASP A 707 35.86 -13.59 -5.98
C ASP A 707 35.77 -13.62 -4.46
N GLU A 708 36.65 -14.41 -3.82
CA GLU A 708 36.68 -14.59 -2.37
C GLU A 708 37.17 -13.34 -1.62
N ASN A 709 37.99 -12.51 -2.28
CA ASN A 709 38.59 -11.33 -1.66
C ASN A 709 37.74 -10.09 -1.85
N ASP A 710 37.07 -9.98 -3.00
CA ASP A 710 36.10 -8.91 -3.28
C ASP A 710 34.81 -9.49 -3.89
N PRO A 711 33.85 -9.90 -3.05
CA PRO A 711 32.61 -10.49 -3.54
C PRO A 711 31.82 -9.61 -4.51
N THR A 712 32.06 -8.30 -4.55
CA THR A 712 31.43 -7.38 -5.53
C THR A 712 31.93 -7.59 -6.96
N GLN A 713 33.10 -8.22 -7.13
CA GLN A 713 33.68 -8.63 -8.42
C GLN A 713 33.18 -10.00 -8.89
N SER A 714 32.33 -10.65 -8.09
CA SER A 714 31.63 -11.87 -8.49
C SER A 714 30.57 -11.55 -9.55
N GLY A 715 30.31 -12.49 -10.45
CA GLY A 715 29.39 -12.26 -11.56
C GLY A 715 29.24 -13.44 -12.51
N LEU A 716 28.40 -13.26 -13.51
CA LEU A 716 28.22 -14.25 -14.59
C LEU A 716 29.33 -14.09 -15.62
N LEU A 717 29.98 -15.19 -16.04
CA LEU A 717 31.07 -15.16 -17.01
C LEU A 717 30.56 -14.93 -18.43
N LEU A 718 31.08 -13.92 -19.11
CA LEU A 718 30.69 -13.54 -20.45
C LEU A 718 31.75 -13.93 -21.48
N ALA A 719 31.50 -13.60 -22.75
CA ALA A 719 32.49 -13.80 -23.82
C ALA A 719 33.81 -13.10 -23.48
N ALA A 720 34.93 -13.66 -23.96
CA ALA A 720 36.27 -13.14 -23.72
C ALA A 720 36.65 -13.00 -22.22
N ASN A 721 36.08 -13.82 -21.34
CA ASN A 721 36.27 -13.77 -19.88
C ASN A 721 35.83 -12.46 -19.22
N GLU A 722 34.97 -11.69 -19.88
CA GLU A 722 34.28 -10.56 -19.25
C GLU A 722 33.32 -11.07 -18.15
N ARG A 723 32.81 -10.15 -17.32
CA ARG A 723 31.91 -10.48 -16.22
C ARG A 723 30.71 -9.56 -16.20
N LEU A 724 29.53 -10.11 -15.91
CA LEU A 724 28.35 -9.36 -15.53
C LEU A 724 28.22 -9.39 -14.01
N THR A 725 28.66 -8.31 -13.35
CA THR A 725 28.67 -8.20 -11.89
C THR A 725 27.32 -7.71 -11.32
N GLY A 726 27.15 -7.83 -10.01
CA GLY A 726 26.00 -7.23 -9.32
C GLY A 726 25.92 -5.71 -9.48
N GLN A 727 27.07 -5.03 -9.59
CA GLN A 727 27.12 -3.59 -9.87
C GLN A 727 26.64 -3.27 -11.29
N ASP A 728 27.01 -4.10 -12.28
CA ASP A 728 26.55 -3.95 -13.66
C ASP A 728 25.04 -4.12 -13.76
N LEU A 729 24.50 -5.16 -13.14
CA LEU A 729 23.06 -5.41 -13.05
C LEU A 729 22.32 -4.23 -12.39
N SER A 730 22.86 -3.72 -11.27
CA SER A 730 22.26 -2.58 -10.55
C SER A 730 22.27 -1.28 -11.36
N ALA A 731 23.22 -1.14 -12.28
CA ALA A 731 23.33 0.02 -13.18
C ALA A 731 22.39 -0.07 -14.40
N VAL A 732 21.75 -1.22 -14.64
CA VAL A 732 20.76 -1.38 -15.71
C VAL A 732 19.44 -0.72 -15.29
N THR A 733 18.92 0.18 -16.11
CA THR A 733 17.59 0.77 -15.90
C THR A 733 16.86 0.86 -17.25
N PRO A 734 15.68 0.23 -17.40
CA PRO A 734 15.04 -0.70 -16.44
C PRO A 734 15.78 -2.04 -16.38
N ILE A 735 15.93 -2.61 -15.18
CA ILE A 735 16.46 -3.97 -14.95
C ILE A 735 15.38 -5.03 -15.28
N PRO A 736 15.74 -6.25 -15.74
CA PRO A 736 14.79 -7.35 -15.83
C PRO A 736 14.13 -7.66 -14.48
N ARG A 737 12.86 -8.05 -14.51
CA ARG A 737 12.08 -8.35 -13.30
C ARG A 737 12.41 -9.74 -12.76
N VAL A 738 12.75 -10.67 -13.64
CA VAL A 738 13.10 -12.05 -13.27
C VAL A 738 14.43 -12.44 -13.88
N ILE A 739 15.28 -13.10 -13.10
CA ILE A 739 16.49 -13.75 -13.60
C ILE A 739 16.40 -15.25 -13.33
N ILE A 740 16.61 -16.07 -14.35
CA ILE A 740 16.69 -17.52 -14.27
C ILE A 740 18.13 -17.92 -14.59
N PHE A 741 18.72 -18.71 -13.70
CA PHE A 741 20.10 -19.15 -13.83
C PHE A 741 20.26 -20.63 -13.51
N ASN A 742 20.59 -21.42 -14.54
CA ASN A 742 20.90 -22.84 -14.39
C ASN A 742 22.42 -23.03 -14.20
N ALA A 743 22.90 -22.80 -12.97
CA ALA A 743 24.22 -23.24 -12.55
C ALA A 743 24.25 -23.61 -11.06
N CYS A 744 25.07 -24.61 -10.74
CA CYS A 744 25.21 -25.24 -9.43
C CYS A 744 25.64 -24.26 -8.31
N GLU A 745 24.73 -23.95 -7.38
CA GLU A 745 25.01 -23.22 -6.12
C GLU A 745 25.76 -24.09 -5.09
N ALA A 746 25.68 -25.42 -5.17
CA ALA A 746 26.34 -26.36 -4.25
C ALA A 746 27.86 -26.48 -4.48
N GLY A 747 28.37 -25.99 -5.61
CA GLY A 747 29.81 -26.00 -5.93
C GLY A 747 30.67 -25.05 -5.08
N ARG A 748 30.08 -24.32 -4.13
CA ARG A 748 30.67 -23.14 -3.46
C ARG A 748 31.46 -23.42 -2.18
N VAL A 749 31.67 -24.68 -1.78
CA VAL A 749 32.28 -25.01 -0.46
C VAL A 749 33.55 -25.86 -0.54
N ARG A 750 34.03 -26.28 -1.71
CA ARG A 750 35.26 -27.08 -1.79
C ARG A 750 36.45 -26.28 -2.31
N GLY A 751 36.97 -25.43 -1.43
CA GLY A 751 38.23 -24.70 -1.59
C GLY A 751 38.47 -23.73 -0.44
N GLU A 752 39.09 -24.22 0.64
CA GLU A 752 39.78 -23.44 1.70
C GLU A 752 38.97 -22.70 2.78
N SER A 753 39.60 -22.63 3.95
CA SER A 753 39.03 -22.37 5.28
C SER A 753 38.46 -20.95 5.43
N VAL A 754 37.18 -20.85 5.78
CA VAL A 754 36.49 -19.57 6.00
C VAL A 754 36.95 -18.94 7.32
N SER A 755 37.55 -17.76 7.25
CA SER A 755 37.70 -16.85 8.40
C SER A 755 36.35 -16.17 8.72
N PRO A 756 35.93 -16.07 9.99
CA PRO A 756 34.60 -15.58 10.40
C PRO A 756 34.35 -14.07 10.19
N GLN A 757 35.20 -13.37 9.42
CA GLN A 757 35.12 -11.91 9.21
C GLN A 757 34.60 -11.49 7.83
N TYR A 758 34.33 -12.43 6.91
CA TYR A 758 33.79 -12.10 5.59
C TYR A 758 32.60 -13.01 5.26
N GLU A 759 31.39 -12.46 5.30
CA GLU A 759 30.18 -13.10 4.79
C GLU A 759 30.30 -13.25 3.26
N SER A 760 30.51 -14.49 2.78
CA SER A 760 30.63 -14.77 1.34
C SER A 760 29.29 -14.55 0.64
N TYR A 761 29.18 -13.49 -0.19
CA TYR A 761 27.94 -13.13 -0.88
C TYR A 761 27.45 -14.27 -1.78
N SER A 762 26.19 -14.70 -1.63
CA SER A 762 25.62 -15.67 -2.58
C SER A 762 25.33 -15.03 -3.94
N LEU A 763 25.12 -15.81 -5.00
CA LEU A 763 24.81 -15.28 -6.33
C LEU A 763 23.34 -14.84 -6.35
N ALA A 764 22.48 -15.60 -5.69
CA ALA A 764 21.15 -15.14 -5.30
C ALA A 764 21.22 -13.79 -4.59
N GLU A 765 22.14 -13.60 -3.64
CA GLU A 765 22.34 -12.32 -2.97
C GLU A 765 22.76 -11.20 -3.93
N MET A 766 23.75 -11.46 -4.80
CA MET A 766 24.20 -10.51 -5.82
C MET A 766 23.02 -10.05 -6.69
N VAL A 767 22.23 -10.99 -7.22
CA VAL A 767 21.09 -10.71 -8.10
C VAL A 767 19.96 -9.98 -7.37
N LEU A 768 19.57 -10.45 -6.18
CA LEU A 768 18.50 -9.84 -5.39
C LEU A 768 18.87 -8.42 -4.92
N ARG A 769 20.16 -8.15 -4.66
CA ARG A 769 20.65 -6.79 -4.36
C ARG A 769 20.54 -5.84 -5.55
N SER A 770 20.56 -6.36 -6.78
CA SER A 770 20.42 -5.55 -8.00
C SER A 770 19.00 -5.02 -8.24
N GLY A 771 18.01 -5.50 -7.48
CA GLY A 771 16.63 -4.98 -7.53
C GLY A 771 15.68 -5.78 -8.44
N VAL A 772 16.01 -7.03 -8.78
CA VAL A 772 15.07 -7.92 -9.48
C VAL A 772 13.95 -8.36 -8.53
N GLU A 773 12.77 -8.69 -9.07
CA GLU A 773 11.62 -9.14 -8.28
C GLU A 773 11.75 -10.61 -7.86
N ALA A 774 12.36 -11.43 -8.72
CA ALA A 774 12.57 -12.84 -8.44
C ALA A 774 13.84 -13.37 -9.11
N PHE A 775 14.44 -14.37 -8.46
CA PHE A 775 15.58 -15.11 -8.97
C PHE A 775 15.31 -16.61 -8.89
N ILE A 776 15.54 -17.32 -9.99
CA ILE A 776 15.51 -18.78 -10.02
C ILE A 776 16.93 -19.29 -10.20
N GLY A 777 17.39 -20.12 -9.27
CA GLY A 777 18.71 -20.74 -9.28
C GLY A 777 18.62 -22.27 -9.15
N THR A 778 19.76 -22.94 -9.17
CA THR A 778 19.86 -24.41 -9.04
C THR A 778 20.93 -24.79 -8.03
N LEU A 779 20.69 -25.77 -7.16
CA LEU A 779 21.68 -26.28 -6.22
C LEU A 779 22.76 -27.13 -6.90
N TRP A 780 22.36 -28.02 -7.80
CA TRP A 780 23.20 -28.97 -8.50
C TRP A 780 23.19 -28.71 -10.01
N GLU A 781 24.05 -29.39 -10.75
CA GLU A 781 24.01 -29.41 -12.22
C GLU A 781 22.71 -30.03 -12.72
N VAL A 782 22.03 -29.33 -13.62
CA VAL A 782 20.76 -29.77 -14.21
C VAL A 782 21.01 -30.63 -15.44
N GLY A 783 20.23 -31.69 -15.61
CA GLY A 783 20.23 -32.46 -16.86
C GLY A 783 19.52 -31.73 -18.01
N ASP A 784 20.06 -31.82 -19.24
CA ASP A 784 19.56 -31.11 -20.43
C ASP A 784 18.03 -31.22 -20.64
N ALA A 785 17.48 -32.43 -20.47
CA ALA A 785 16.05 -32.67 -20.65
C ALA A 785 15.20 -32.00 -19.56
N ALA A 786 15.64 -32.05 -18.31
CA ALA A 786 14.94 -31.42 -17.20
C ALA A 786 14.98 -29.89 -17.31
N ALA A 787 16.09 -29.32 -17.77
CA ALA A 787 16.19 -27.89 -18.01
C ALA A 787 15.21 -27.39 -19.08
N ALA A 788 15.06 -28.16 -20.17
CA ALA A 788 14.10 -27.87 -21.22
C ALA A 788 12.64 -27.96 -20.73
N ASP A 789 12.31 -29.04 -20.01
CA ASP A 789 10.98 -29.30 -19.49
C ASP A 789 10.57 -28.27 -18.43
N PHE A 790 11.51 -27.88 -17.55
CA PHE A 790 11.28 -26.81 -16.56
C PHE A 790 11.02 -25.46 -17.23
N ALA A 791 11.87 -25.07 -18.19
CA ALA A 791 11.69 -23.82 -18.92
C ALA A 791 10.36 -23.80 -19.67
N MET A 792 9.95 -24.93 -20.27
CA MET A 792 8.64 -25.08 -20.92
C MET A 792 7.48 -24.87 -19.95
N GLY A 793 7.53 -25.49 -18.77
CA GLY A 793 6.50 -25.31 -17.74
C GLY A 793 6.44 -23.87 -17.23
N VAL A 794 7.59 -23.24 -16.94
CA VAL A 794 7.65 -21.87 -16.41
C VAL A 794 7.16 -20.85 -17.42
N TYR A 795 7.72 -20.83 -18.64
CA TYR A 795 7.31 -19.87 -19.66
C TYR A 795 5.88 -20.12 -20.13
N GLY A 796 5.48 -21.39 -20.29
CA GLY A 796 4.10 -21.76 -20.63
C GLY A 796 3.11 -21.26 -19.59
N GLY A 797 3.39 -21.50 -18.30
CA GLY A 797 2.58 -21.00 -17.19
C GLY A 797 2.47 -19.47 -17.17
N LEU A 798 3.58 -18.75 -17.32
CA LEU A 798 3.59 -17.29 -17.34
C LEU A 798 2.79 -16.71 -18.51
N THR A 799 2.94 -17.27 -19.72
CA THR A 799 2.13 -16.88 -20.89
C THR A 799 0.66 -17.28 -20.75
N GLY A 800 0.37 -18.33 -19.98
CA GLY A 800 -0.98 -18.77 -19.61
C GLY A 800 -1.61 -17.96 -18.46
N GLY A 801 -0.93 -16.95 -17.93
CA GLY A 801 -1.44 -16.06 -16.88
C GLY A 801 -1.19 -16.53 -15.44
N LEU A 802 -0.44 -17.62 -15.25
CA LEU A 802 -0.01 -18.04 -13.91
C LEU A 802 1.00 -17.05 -13.32
N THR A 803 1.08 -17.02 -11.99
CA THR A 803 2.19 -16.36 -11.30
C THR A 803 3.47 -17.17 -11.47
N LEU A 804 4.64 -16.53 -11.35
CA LEU A 804 5.94 -17.20 -11.41
C LEU A 804 6.03 -18.35 -10.40
N ARG A 805 5.53 -18.15 -9.17
CA ARG A 805 5.48 -19.19 -8.13
C ARG A 805 4.68 -20.39 -8.60
N ASP A 806 3.46 -20.17 -9.09
CA ASP A 806 2.57 -21.26 -9.48
C ASP A 806 3.14 -22.00 -10.71
N ALA A 807 3.75 -21.27 -11.65
CA ALA A 807 4.45 -21.84 -12.79
C ALA A 807 5.66 -22.70 -12.38
N VAL A 808 6.46 -22.25 -11.40
CA VAL A 808 7.58 -23.04 -10.84
C VAL A 808 7.07 -24.29 -10.14
N THR A 809 6.04 -24.19 -9.29
CA THR A 809 5.44 -25.33 -8.59
C THR A 809 4.91 -26.38 -9.58
N GLN A 810 4.18 -25.93 -10.61
CA GLN A 810 3.68 -26.82 -11.67
C GLN A 810 4.83 -27.48 -12.44
N SER A 811 5.90 -26.73 -12.74
CA SER A 811 7.07 -27.25 -13.47
C SER A 811 7.81 -28.31 -12.65
N ARG A 812 8.04 -28.06 -11.34
CA ARG A 812 8.63 -29.07 -10.44
C ARG A 812 7.76 -30.32 -10.38
N LYS A 813 6.43 -30.18 -10.30
CA LYS A 813 5.51 -31.31 -10.32
C LYS A 813 5.62 -32.13 -11.61
N GLN A 814 5.66 -31.46 -12.76
CA GLN A 814 5.81 -32.14 -14.06
C GLN A 814 7.14 -32.90 -14.18
N LEU A 815 8.25 -32.29 -13.74
CA LEU A 815 9.55 -32.98 -13.69
C LEU A 815 9.48 -34.24 -12.82
N ALA A 816 8.85 -34.16 -11.64
CA ALA A 816 8.68 -35.30 -10.75
C ALA A 816 7.84 -36.43 -11.39
N GLU A 817 6.74 -36.08 -12.05
CA GLU A 817 5.88 -37.02 -12.80
C GLU A 817 6.63 -37.70 -13.97
N ASN A 818 7.59 -36.99 -14.57
CA ASN A 818 8.48 -37.51 -15.62
C ASN A 818 9.71 -38.27 -15.08
N HIS A 819 9.76 -38.53 -13.76
CA HIS A 819 10.90 -39.18 -13.09
C HIS A 819 12.24 -38.43 -13.24
N GLN A 820 12.19 -37.11 -13.41
CA GLN A 820 13.36 -36.23 -13.46
C GLN A 820 13.62 -35.60 -12.09
N ASN A 821 14.69 -36.02 -11.41
CA ASN A 821 15.00 -35.62 -10.02
C ASN A 821 15.28 -34.11 -9.84
N ASP A 822 15.56 -33.38 -10.92
CA ASP A 822 15.83 -31.95 -10.92
C ASP A 822 14.66 -31.08 -10.43
N TRP A 823 13.47 -31.65 -10.23
CA TRP A 823 12.37 -30.95 -9.53
C TRP A 823 12.78 -30.39 -8.16
N ALA A 824 13.68 -31.08 -7.45
CA ALA A 824 14.21 -30.66 -6.14
C ALA A 824 15.41 -29.70 -6.26
N ASN A 825 15.93 -29.50 -7.47
CA ASN A 825 17.14 -28.74 -7.73
C ASN A 825 16.83 -27.23 -7.92
N TYR A 826 15.70 -26.92 -8.56
CA TYR A 826 15.27 -25.55 -8.82
C TYR A 826 14.86 -24.82 -7.54
N ILE A 827 15.44 -23.66 -7.28
CA ILE A 827 15.12 -22.76 -6.17
C ILE A 827 14.47 -21.49 -6.69
N LEU A 828 13.39 -21.02 -6.04
CA LEU A 828 12.78 -19.72 -6.31
C LEU A 828 13.02 -18.77 -5.13
N TYR A 829 13.68 -17.65 -5.39
CA TYR A 829 13.82 -16.51 -4.48
C TYR A 829 12.89 -15.36 -4.90
N GLY A 830 12.32 -14.67 -3.90
CA GLY A 830 11.34 -13.58 -4.08
C GLY A 830 9.90 -14.05 -3.88
N ASP A 831 8.93 -13.12 -3.92
CA ASP A 831 7.50 -13.44 -3.67
C ASP A 831 6.84 -14.31 -4.74
N GLY A 832 7.49 -14.43 -5.91
CA GLY A 832 7.00 -15.20 -7.05
C GLY A 832 5.66 -14.72 -7.63
N ARG A 833 5.23 -13.48 -7.34
CA ARG A 833 3.95 -12.90 -7.82
C ARG A 833 4.02 -12.33 -9.23
N PHE A 834 5.21 -12.28 -9.84
CA PHE A 834 5.39 -11.87 -11.23
C PHE A 834 4.40 -12.61 -12.14
N ARG A 835 3.64 -11.86 -12.93
CA ARG A 835 2.70 -12.36 -13.94
C ARG A 835 2.67 -11.42 -15.13
N LEU A 836 2.32 -11.93 -16.31
CA LEU A 836 2.28 -11.15 -17.55
C LEU A 836 1.05 -10.22 -17.66
N ALA A 837 -0.03 -10.52 -16.92
CA ALA A 837 -1.34 -9.83 -16.96
C ALA A 837 -1.52 -8.73 -15.90
#